data_AF-A0A498FG35-F1
#
_entry.id   AF-A0A498FG35-F1
#
_cell.length_a   1.000
_cell.length_b   1.000
_cell.length_c   1.000
_cell.angle_alpha   90.00
_cell.angle_beta   90.00
_cell.angle_gamma   90.00
#
_symmetry.space_group_name_H-M   'P 1'
#
loop_
_entity.id
_entity.type
_entity.pdbx_description
1 polymer ?
#
loop_
_entity_poly.entity_id
_entity_poly.type
_entity_poly.pdbx_seq_one_letter_code
_entity_poly.pdbx_strand_id
1 'polypeptide(L)'
;MLSEFYADRAESTPLVHFYETFLEEYDPETRQQKGVYYTPEPVVEWITQSVNSVLKTDHDRDDGLADEDVTILDPAAGTMTFTAAATRLAVEEYAEKYGRGGVSALLSDHVLDDFYSFELLVAAYTIGHLKMAILFEEQGYELEDDDRVQLYLTNTLEPEEADQTHLPFASSLAEEAEMAHEVKEDTPVLAILGNPPYSGHSENQGEWIESLVNDYKEGYPELQKRGQAKWLHDDYVKFIRWAQWKLSDAAEGTLGYITNHAYIDNPTFMGMREQLLLEFDEIYVLDLHGNSNRLEQPPEGGTDENVFDIQQGVAISIFVKTDNTDDEEYADVYHSDLWGTREKKYETLSGSDMNDIDWKEVTPRDPHYLFVPRDQELADSYHEWVKVPQIFSEYGDPTPGIVTTHNQFAISLTPERQKQKVRQLLETDTENEAREYFNLCSQEQWIYSDAKEHLETANWDDKIVQVQTSPFDKEYTVYDEHVAVHRRAGRLSKHMLAGENISLSVPRRTERTPFDHAFVTDGLMTHHGVSTKEVNYQFPLYLYPNVPDETHSKIRDTARQTNINPSIVSQLSETYGDDVTPEDVFNYTYAVLYTRTYRLKYSEFMETDFPKIPFPEDGSLFRKFASQGKELAQLHILDHPDLGSPGVQLHSEEDGGGENEVSESTGEYYRHYDEEKERLYINSDQYFASVPQDVWEYEIGDRPVVKKWIQNRIGETLSSSDIRKFCRIIRALIETVAIQDELDKSWEGIESHYLTFELEGQQTLDI
;
A
#
# COMPACT_ATOMS: atom_id res chain seq x y z
N MET A 1 28.64 -24.76 26.25
CA MET A 1 28.55 -24.50 24.80
C MET A 1 28.06 -25.72 24.03
N LEU A 2 28.88 -26.63 23.49
CA LEU A 2 28.36 -27.81 22.75
C LEU A 2 27.42 -28.68 23.61
N SER A 3 27.77 -28.94 24.88
CA SER A 3 26.93 -29.73 25.79
C SER A 3 25.64 -29.05 26.27
N GLU A 4 25.52 -27.72 26.14
CA GLU A 4 24.27 -26.98 26.42
C GLU A 4 23.41 -26.88 25.15
N PHE A 5 24.03 -26.86 23.96
CA PHE A 5 23.35 -26.91 22.66
C PHE A 5 22.61 -28.25 22.44
N TYR A 6 23.09 -29.34 23.05
CA TYR A 6 22.48 -30.68 22.95
C TYR A 6 21.35 -30.98 23.95
N ALA A 7 21.05 -30.06 24.88
CA ALA A 7 20.13 -30.36 25.99
C ALA A 7 18.68 -29.90 25.77
N ASP A 8 18.43 -28.98 24.83
CA ASP A 8 17.16 -28.23 24.78
C ASP A 8 16.23 -28.52 23.58
N ARG A 9 16.63 -29.35 22.60
CA ARG A 9 15.78 -29.64 21.41
C ARG A 9 15.99 -31.08 20.94
N ALA A 10 15.04 -31.95 21.25
CA ALA A 10 15.19 -33.40 21.15
C ALA A 10 14.65 -34.03 19.86
N GLU A 11 14.16 -33.24 18.89
CA GLU A 11 13.32 -33.74 17.79
C GLU A 11 13.95 -33.65 16.40
N SER A 12 15.17 -33.10 16.25
CA SER A 12 15.96 -33.24 15.02
C SER A 12 17.40 -33.66 15.30
N THR A 13 17.98 -34.47 14.41
CA THR A 13 19.39 -34.84 14.50
C THR A 13 20.25 -33.57 14.47
N PRO A 14 21.21 -33.38 15.39
CA PRO A 14 22.01 -32.15 15.48
C PRO A 14 22.76 -31.76 14.20
N LEU A 15 22.93 -32.71 13.28
CA LEU A 15 23.53 -32.50 11.97
C LEU A 15 22.62 -31.67 11.06
N VAL A 16 21.33 -31.98 10.99
CA VAL A 16 20.35 -31.29 10.13
C VAL A 16 20.21 -29.84 10.58
N HIS A 17 20.02 -29.61 11.89
CA HIS A 17 19.91 -28.26 12.43
C HIS A 17 21.19 -27.44 12.24
N PHE A 18 22.37 -28.05 12.38
CA PHE A 18 23.64 -27.39 12.09
C PHE A 18 23.73 -26.96 10.62
N TYR A 19 23.27 -27.79 9.69
CA TYR A 19 23.28 -27.45 8.26
C TYR A 19 22.25 -26.38 7.90
N GLU A 20 21.06 -26.40 8.51
CA GLU A 20 20.05 -25.34 8.31
C GLU A 20 20.56 -24.00 8.87
N THR A 21 21.12 -23.98 10.07
CA THR A 21 21.77 -22.80 10.66
C THR A 21 22.99 -22.34 9.84
N PHE A 22 23.76 -23.29 9.31
CA PHE A 22 24.90 -22.97 8.45
C PHE A 22 24.43 -22.34 7.14
N LEU A 23 23.41 -22.91 6.49
CA LEU A 23 22.78 -22.32 5.31
C LEU A 23 22.29 -20.92 5.62
N GLU A 24 21.69 -20.70 6.79
CA GLU A 24 21.19 -19.41 7.28
C GLU A 24 22.27 -18.33 7.32
N GLU A 25 23.51 -18.71 7.61
CA GLU A 25 24.66 -17.82 7.70
C GLU A 25 25.53 -17.79 6.42
N TYR A 26 25.49 -18.84 5.59
CA TYR A 26 26.44 -19.06 4.50
C TYR A 26 26.24 -18.12 3.31
N ASP A 27 25.01 -17.67 3.03
CA ASP A 27 24.71 -16.72 1.94
C ASP A 27 23.38 -15.96 2.14
N PRO A 28 23.31 -15.04 3.12
CA PRO A 28 22.09 -14.28 3.41
C PRO A 28 21.70 -13.33 2.26
N GLU A 29 22.67 -12.83 1.49
CA GLU A 29 22.41 -11.92 0.36
C GLU A 29 21.70 -12.64 -0.79
N THR A 30 22.15 -13.83 -1.19
CA THR A 30 21.49 -14.61 -2.26
C THR A 30 20.08 -15.03 -1.86
N ARG A 31 19.85 -15.39 -0.59
CA ARG A 31 18.50 -15.74 -0.09
C ARG A 31 17.56 -14.55 -0.07
N GLN A 32 18.05 -13.38 0.38
CA GLN A 32 17.27 -12.15 0.32
C GLN A 32 16.93 -11.76 -1.12
N GLN A 33 17.86 -11.94 -2.08
CA GLN A 33 17.61 -11.68 -3.50
C GLN A 33 16.56 -12.63 -4.10
N LYS A 34 16.56 -13.89 -3.67
CA LYS A 34 15.61 -14.92 -4.12
C LYS A 34 14.32 -14.99 -3.30
N GLY A 35 14.18 -14.17 -2.26
CA GLY A 35 12.97 -14.12 -1.42
C GLY A 35 12.70 -15.38 -0.60
N VAL A 36 13.73 -16.17 -0.25
CA VAL A 36 13.58 -17.47 0.44
C VAL A 36 13.88 -17.32 1.93
N TYR A 37 12.93 -17.71 2.79
CA TYR A 37 13.02 -17.62 4.26
C TYR A 37 12.84 -18.98 4.92
N TYR A 38 13.54 -19.22 6.03
CA TYR A 38 13.32 -20.42 6.83
C TYR A 38 11.95 -20.35 7.52
N THR A 39 11.10 -21.35 7.26
CA THR A 39 9.77 -21.42 7.86
C THR A 39 9.86 -21.92 9.30
N PRO A 40 9.36 -21.16 10.30
CA PRO A 40 9.32 -21.60 11.68
C PRO A 40 8.51 -22.90 11.84
N GLU A 41 9.01 -23.82 12.64
CA GLU A 41 8.37 -25.13 12.89
C GLU A 41 6.89 -25.02 13.33
N PRO A 42 6.49 -24.12 14.26
CA PRO A 42 5.08 -23.96 14.62
C PRO A 42 4.17 -23.60 13.45
N VAL A 43 4.67 -22.84 12.47
CA VAL A 43 3.92 -22.45 11.27
C VAL A 43 3.76 -23.64 10.33
N VAL A 44 4.85 -24.39 10.11
CA VAL A 44 4.85 -25.57 9.25
C VAL A 44 3.90 -26.62 9.80
N GLU A 45 4.01 -26.94 11.09
CA GLU A 45 3.17 -27.93 11.77
C GLU A 45 1.69 -27.55 11.68
N TRP A 46 1.35 -26.29 11.95
CA TRP A 46 -0.03 -25.81 11.89
C TRP A 46 -0.64 -25.95 10.48
N ILE A 47 0.11 -25.58 9.43
CA ILE A 47 -0.35 -25.73 8.04
C ILE A 47 -0.53 -27.21 7.69
N THR A 48 0.45 -28.05 8.01
CA THR A 48 0.40 -29.48 7.72
C THR A 48 -0.76 -30.17 8.47
N GLN A 49 -1.01 -29.81 9.73
CA GLN A 49 -2.14 -30.33 10.51
C GLN A 49 -3.49 -29.83 9.97
N SER A 50 -3.56 -28.59 9.50
CA SER A 50 -4.76 -28.02 8.90
C SER A 50 -5.09 -28.70 7.56
N VAL A 51 -4.10 -28.88 6.67
CA VAL A 51 -4.27 -29.65 5.42
C VAL A 51 -4.67 -31.10 5.72
N ASN A 52 -4.06 -31.73 6.72
CA ASN A 52 -4.44 -33.08 7.17
C ASN A 52 -5.89 -33.14 7.67
N SER A 53 -6.37 -32.06 8.30
CA SER A 53 -7.76 -31.94 8.75
C SER A 53 -8.70 -31.85 7.55
N VAL A 54 -8.44 -30.96 6.60
CA VAL A 54 -9.22 -30.82 5.35
C VAL A 54 -9.31 -32.15 4.60
N LEU A 55 -8.18 -32.88 4.47
CA LEU A 55 -8.18 -34.20 3.84
C LEU A 55 -9.18 -35.16 4.50
N LYS A 56 -9.31 -35.11 5.82
CA LYS A 56 -10.23 -35.97 6.58
C LYS A 56 -11.67 -35.49 6.55
N THR A 57 -11.90 -34.17 6.61
CA THR A 57 -13.23 -33.59 6.76
C THR A 57 -13.94 -33.31 5.44
N ASP A 58 -13.20 -32.84 4.45
CA ASP A 58 -13.74 -32.30 3.20
C ASP A 58 -13.41 -33.18 1.99
N HIS A 59 -12.41 -34.05 2.08
CA HIS A 59 -12.02 -35.00 1.02
C HIS A 59 -12.21 -36.47 1.42
N ASP A 60 -12.90 -36.77 2.54
CA ASP A 60 -13.24 -38.13 2.97
C ASP A 60 -12.03 -39.10 3.06
N ARG A 61 -10.82 -38.61 3.34
CA ARG A 61 -9.61 -39.43 3.54
C ARG A 61 -9.42 -39.71 5.04
N ASP A 62 -9.98 -40.82 5.50
CA ASP A 62 -10.02 -41.21 6.94
C ASP A 62 -8.63 -41.26 7.61
N ASP A 63 -7.57 -41.52 6.83
CA ASP A 63 -6.18 -41.56 7.28
C ASP A 63 -5.39 -40.28 6.99
N GLY A 64 -6.06 -39.25 6.46
CA GLY A 64 -5.46 -37.97 6.11
C GLY A 64 -4.25 -38.15 5.19
N LEU A 65 -3.11 -37.58 5.55
CA LEU A 65 -1.85 -37.69 4.80
C LEU A 65 -1.32 -39.13 4.68
N ALA A 66 -1.77 -40.06 5.52
CA ALA A 66 -1.38 -41.47 5.46
C ALA A 66 -2.30 -42.34 4.59
N ASP A 67 -3.33 -41.75 3.99
CA ASP A 67 -4.27 -42.42 3.10
C ASP A 67 -3.65 -42.65 1.71
N GLU A 68 -3.84 -43.84 1.12
CA GLU A 68 -3.15 -44.29 -0.10
C GLU A 68 -3.53 -43.49 -1.36
N ASP A 69 -4.66 -42.78 -1.33
CA ASP A 69 -5.12 -41.95 -2.45
C ASP A 69 -4.68 -40.47 -2.31
N VAL A 70 -3.75 -40.16 -1.38
CA VAL A 70 -3.30 -38.79 -1.10
C VAL A 70 -1.91 -38.51 -1.69
N THR A 71 -1.89 -37.74 -2.77
CA THR A 71 -0.67 -37.20 -3.36
C THR A 71 -0.46 -35.75 -2.93
N ILE A 72 0.73 -35.43 -2.41
CA ILE A 72 1.09 -34.06 -2.00
C ILE A 72 2.21 -33.48 -2.87
N LEU A 73 2.26 -32.15 -2.95
CA LEU A 73 3.35 -31.42 -3.60
C LEU A 73 3.77 -30.17 -2.82
N ASP A 74 5.08 -30.05 -2.54
CA ASP A 74 5.70 -28.78 -2.17
C ASP A 74 6.48 -28.18 -3.36
N PRO A 75 5.96 -27.14 -4.04
CA PRO A 75 6.57 -26.62 -5.24
C PRO A 75 7.77 -25.70 -4.99
N ALA A 76 8.12 -25.40 -3.74
CA ALA A 76 9.26 -24.57 -3.35
C ALA A 76 9.86 -25.08 -2.04
N ALA A 77 10.35 -26.32 -2.08
CA ALA A 77 10.57 -27.13 -0.89
C ALA A 77 11.71 -26.64 0.01
N GLY A 78 12.65 -25.86 -0.50
CA GLY A 78 13.83 -25.46 0.24
C GLY A 78 14.59 -26.69 0.73
N THR A 79 14.65 -26.86 2.05
CA THR A 79 15.25 -28.02 2.71
C THR A 79 14.23 -29.11 3.06
N MET A 80 13.08 -29.17 2.37
CA MET A 80 11.98 -30.12 2.56
C MET A 80 11.32 -30.06 3.94
N THR A 81 11.11 -28.86 4.48
CA THR A 81 10.53 -28.72 5.83
C THR A 81 9.05 -29.13 5.88
N PHE A 82 8.23 -28.76 4.88
CA PHE A 82 6.83 -29.18 4.82
C PHE A 82 6.69 -30.68 4.53
N THR A 83 7.43 -31.22 3.56
CA THR A 83 7.41 -32.65 3.24
C THR A 83 7.82 -33.50 4.44
N ALA A 84 8.87 -33.10 5.17
CA ALA A 84 9.28 -33.79 6.39
C ALA A 84 8.21 -33.73 7.49
N ALA A 85 7.53 -32.59 7.66
CA ALA A 85 6.43 -32.46 8.62
C ALA A 85 5.23 -33.34 8.24
N ALA A 86 4.85 -33.35 6.95
CA ALA A 86 3.79 -34.21 6.43
C ALA A 86 4.10 -35.68 6.64
N THR A 87 5.33 -36.12 6.34
CA THR A 87 5.78 -37.49 6.60
C THR A 87 5.70 -37.85 8.08
N ARG A 88 6.13 -36.96 8.99
CA ARG A 88 6.05 -37.21 10.43
C ARG A 88 4.60 -37.37 10.90
N LEU A 89 3.71 -36.49 10.46
CA LEU A 89 2.30 -36.53 10.82
C LEU A 89 1.63 -37.81 10.30
N ALA A 90 1.86 -38.17 9.04
CA ALA A 90 1.37 -39.42 8.45
C ALA A 90 1.86 -40.64 9.23
N VAL A 91 3.16 -40.70 9.57
CA VAL A 91 3.74 -41.79 10.36
C VAL A 91 3.16 -41.86 11.77
N GLU A 92 2.98 -40.71 12.43
CA GLU A 92 2.43 -40.64 13.78
C GLU A 92 1.00 -41.19 13.84
N GLU A 93 0.11 -40.68 12.99
CA GLU A 93 -1.30 -41.09 12.96
C GLU A 93 -1.45 -42.54 12.51
N TYR A 94 -0.72 -42.97 11.48
CA TYR A 94 -0.71 -44.35 11.04
C TYR A 94 -0.20 -45.29 12.14
N ALA A 95 0.87 -44.93 12.83
CA ALA A 95 1.41 -45.72 13.93
C ALA A 95 0.46 -45.80 15.12
N GLU A 96 -0.31 -44.74 15.39
CA GLU A 96 -1.34 -44.73 16.43
C GLU A 96 -2.51 -45.67 16.05
N LYS A 97 -2.99 -45.60 14.81
CA LYS A 97 -4.16 -46.36 14.34
C LYS A 97 -3.86 -47.83 14.02
N TYR A 98 -2.72 -48.10 13.37
CA TYR A 98 -2.37 -49.42 12.82
C TYR A 98 -1.12 -50.05 13.47
N GLY A 99 -0.40 -49.30 14.30
CA GLY A 99 0.77 -49.76 15.04
C GLY A 99 2.09 -49.55 14.29
N ARG A 100 3.17 -49.25 15.04
CA ARG A 100 4.52 -48.99 14.48
C ARG A 100 5.11 -50.09 13.59
N GLY A 101 4.57 -51.30 13.63
CA GLY A 101 5.03 -52.41 12.78
C GLY A 101 4.74 -52.23 11.29
N GLY A 102 3.78 -51.38 10.92
CA GLY A 102 3.44 -51.08 9.52
C GLY A 102 4.10 -49.81 8.95
N VAL A 103 4.81 -49.03 9.76
CA VAL A 103 5.40 -47.74 9.34
C VAL A 103 6.38 -47.91 8.17
N SER A 104 7.17 -48.98 8.16
CA SER A 104 8.08 -49.27 7.04
C SER A 104 7.33 -49.45 5.72
N ALA A 105 6.12 -50.02 5.74
CA ALA A 105 5.31 -50.20 4.54
C ALA A 105 4.62 -48.90 4.11
N LEU A 106 4.16 -48.07 5.07
CA LEU A 106 3.67 -46.72 4.75
C LEU A 106 4.76 -45.87 4.07
N LEU A 107 5.98 -45.94 4.58
CA LEU A 107 7.09 -45.17 4.03
C LEU A 107 7.47 -45.63 2.61
N SER A 108 7.52 -46.95 2.38
CA SER A 108 7.87 -47.51 1.07
C SER A 108 6.76 -47.38 0.03
N ASP A 109 5.52 -47.71 0.41
CA ASP A 109 4.43 -47.93 -0.54
C ASP A 109 3.61 -46.66 -0.80
N HIS A 110 3.80 -45.61 0.00
CA HIS A 110 3.02 -44.36 -0.08
C HIS A 110 3.92 -43.13 -0.03
N VAL A 111 4.65 -42.90 1.08
CA VAL A 111 5.41 -41.64 1.23
C VAL A 111 6.50 -41.48 0.16
N LEU A 112 7.20 -42.55 -0.21
CA LEU A 112 8.21 -42.49 -1.28
C LEU A 112 7.60 -42.36 -2.68
N ASP A 113 6.33 -42.71 -2.88
CA ASP A 113 5.69 -42.69 -4.20
C ASP A 113 4.78 -41.47 -4.41
N ASP A 114 4.26 -40.87 -3.34
CA ASP A 114 3.17 -39.87 -3.41
C ASP A 114 3.54 -38.49 -2.82
N PHE A 115 4.71 -38.32 -2.20
CA PHE A 115 5.11 -37.06 -1.58
C PHE A 115 6.16 -36.33 -2.43
N TYR A 116 5.68 -35.46 -3.32
CA TYR A 116 6.49 -34.76 -4.31
C TYR A 116 7.01 -33.40 -3.79
N SER A 117 8.18 -32.98 -4.29
CA SER A 117 8.78 -31.69 -3.93
C SER A 117 9.67 -31.14 -5.04
N PHE A 118 9.65 -29.83 -5.25
CA PHE A 118 10.51 -29.12 -6.22
C PHE A 118 11.42 -28.12 -5.53
N GLU A 119 12.66 -28.02 -5.99
CA GLU A 119 13.62 -27.04 -5.50
C GLU A 119 14.51 -26.53 -6.64
N LEU A 120 14.85 -25.24 -6.64
CA LEU A 120 15.67 -24.61 -7.67
C LEU A 120 17.18 -24.64 -7.31
N LEU A 121 17.49 -24.60 -6.02
CA LEU A 121 18.85 -24.47 -5.49
C LEU A 121 19.45 -25.84 -5.16
N VAL A 122 20.55 -26.18 -5.85
CA VAL A 122 21.29 -27.44 -5.65
C VAL A 122 21.69 -27.70 -4.19
N ALA A 123 22.04 -26.65 -3.44
CA ALA A 123 22.42 -26.78 -2.04
C ALA A 123 21.23 -27.20 -1.15
N ALA A 124 20.07 -26.55 -1.34
CA ALA A 124 18.86 -26.85 -0.61
C ALA A 124 18.32 -28.24 -1.00
N TYR A 125 18.33 -28.55 -2.30
CA TYR A 125 18.05 -29.88 -2.85
C TYR A 125 18.89 -30.99 -2.19
N THR A 126 20.20 -30.81 -2.09
CA THR A 126 21.10 -31.81 -1.49
C THR A 126 20.78 -32.03 0.00
N ILE A 127 20.43 -30.97 0.71
CA ILE A 127 20.11 -31.01 2.14
C ILE A 127 18.73 -31.59 2.40
N GLY A 128 17.76 -31.35 1.50
CA GLY A 128 16.45 -31.99 1.50
C GLY A 128 16.57 -33.51 1.43
N HIS A 129 17.33 -34.04 0.46
CA HIS A 129 17.62 -35.49 0.36
C HIS A 129 18.25 -36.06 1.63
N LEU A 130 19.24 -35.37 2.20
CA LEU A 130 19.88 -35.79 3.46
C LEU A 130 18.89 -35.78 4.64
N LYS A 131 18.05 -34.75 4.74
CA LYS A 131 17.04 -34.61 5.80
C LYS A 131 16.02 -35.74 5.75
N MET A 132 15.50 -36.06 4.56
CA MET A 132 14.55 -37.14 4.38
C MET A 132 15.16 -38.52 4.66
N ALA A 133 16.39 -38.77 4.20
CA ALA A 133 17.08 -40.03 4.49
C ALA A 133 17.27 -40.25 6.00
N ILE A 134 17.66 -39.20 6.73
CA ILE A 134 17.78 -39.22 8.19
C ILE A 134 16.41 -39.44 8.85
N LEU A 135 15.37 -38.74 8.37
CA LEU A 135 14.01 -38.89 8.90
C LEU A 135 13.51 -40.32 8.76
N PHE A 136 13.70 -40.95 7.60
CA PHE A 136 13.31 -42.34 7.39
C PHE A 136 14.07 -43.30 8.31
N GLU A 137 15.39 -43.11 8.48
CA GLU A 137 16.20 -43.92 9.39
C GLU A 137 15.69 -43.78 10.84
N GLU A 138 15.35 -42.56 11.28
CA GLU A 138 14.77 -42.29 12.60
C GLU A 138 13.39 -42.95 12.79
N GLN A 139 12.60 -43.09 11.72
CA GLN A 139 11.33 -43.83 11.75
C GLN A 139 11.50 -45.35 11.61
N GLY A 140 12.72 -45.83 11.40
CA GLY A 140 13.06 -47.26 11.33
C GLY A 140 13.00 -47.84 9.92
N TYR A 141 13.11 -47.01 8.89
CA TYR A 141 13.19 -47.40 7.48
C TYR A 141 14.58 -47.05 6.93
N GLU A 142 15.31 -48.06 6.47
CA GLU A 142 16.61 -47.89 5.80
C GLU A 142 16.36 -47.90 4.29
N LEU A 143 16.71 -46.81 3.60
CA LEU A 143 16.51 -46.68 2.15
C LEU A 143 17.23 -47.82 1.40
N GLU A 144 16.50 -48.51 0.52
CA GLU A 144 17.00 -49.54 -0.39
C GLU A 144 17.66 -48.93 -1.64
N ASP A 145 18.34 -49.75 -2.46
CA ASP A 145 19.08 -49.28 -3.64
C ASP A 145 18.18 -48.66 -4.74
N ASP A 146 16.89 -49.04 -4.76
CA ASP A 146 15.85 -48.58 -5.68
C ASP A 146 14.93 -47.51 -5.08
N ASP A 147 15.06 -47.19 -3.79
CA ASP A 147 14.29 -46.12 -3.16
C ASP A 147 14.73 -44.74 -3.65
N ARG A 148 13.77 -43.85 -3.88
CA ARG A 148 14.03 -42.46 -4.26
C ARG A 148 13.09 -41.50 -3.54
N VAL A 149 13.66 -40.53 -2.84
CA VAL A 149 12.91 -39.36 -2.36
C VAL A 149 12.47 -38.53 -3.57
N GLN A 150 11.18 -38.21 -3.67
CA GLN A 150 10.60 -37.44 -4.80
C GLN A 150 10.86 -35.93 -4.70
N LEU A 151 12.12 -35.56 -4.46
CA LEU A 151 12.61 -34.19 -4.55
C LEU A 151 13.31 -33.98 -5.89
N TYR A 152 12.86 -33.00 -6.67
CA TYR A 152 13.39 -32.70 -8.00
C TYR A 152 14.03 -31.33 -8.10
N LEU A 153 15.10 -31.23 -8.88
CA LEU A 153 15.79 -29.97 -9.15
C LEU A 153 15.20 -29.29 -10.40
N THR A 154 14.26 -28.34 -10.23
CA THR A 154 13.54 -27.68 -11.32
C THR A 154 13.09 -26.25 -10.95
N ASN A 155 12.73 -25.44 -11.94
CA ASN A 155 11.95 -24.21 -11.72
C ASN A 155 10.45 -24.50 -11.90
N THR A 156 9.67 -24.43 -10.81
CA THR A 156 8.21 -24.62 -10.84
C THR A 156 7.51 -23.69 -11.84
N LEU A 157 7.97 -22.45 -11.97
CA LEU A 157 7.31 -21.41 -12.76
C LEU A 157 7.69 -21.42 -14.25
N GLU A 158 8.47 -22.40 -14.71
CA GLU A 158 8.84 -22.56 -16.12
C GLU A 158 8.16 -23.79 -16.74
N PRO A 159 7.58 -23.65 -17.96
CA PRO A 159 7.15 -24.79 -18.75
C PRO A 159 8.39 -25.42 -19.33
N GLU A 160 8.76 -26.62 -18.90
CA GLU A 160 9.93 -27.28 -19.45
C GLU A 160 9.61 -27.83 -20.85
N GLU A 161 9.96 -27.09 -21.90
CA GLU A 161 10.13 -27.71 -23.22
C GLU A 161 11.40 -28.57 -23.17
N ALA A 162 11.27 -29.87 -23.44
CA ALA A 162 12.36 -30.83 -23.47
C ALA A 162 13.36 -30.57 -24.62
N ASP A 163 14.10 -29.46 -24.57
CA ASP A 163 15.20 -29.19 -25.50
C ASP A 163 16.47 -29.87 -24.99
N GLN A 164 16.58 -31.15 -25.37
CA GLN A 164 17.68 -32.06 -25.05
C GLN A 164 19.05 -31.50 -25.47
N THR A 165 19.71 -30.79 -24.56
CA THR A 165 21.10 -30.42 -24.73
C THR A 165 21.97 -31.59 -24.26
N HIS A 166 22.31 -32.50 -25.17
CA HIS A 166 23.17 -33.68 -24.94
C HIS A 166 24.60 -33.28 -24.53
N LEU A 167 24.78 -32.95 -23.25
CA LEU A 167 26.08 -32.83 -22.58
C LEU A 167 26.24 -34.00 -21.58
N PRO A 168 27.40 -34.67 -21.51
CA PRO A 168 27.58 -35.86 -20.67
C PRO A 168 27.43 -35.66 -19.15
N PHE A 169 27.48 -34.41 -18.68
CA PHE A 169 27.21 -34.03 -17.29
C PHE A 169 25.81 -33.42 -17.09
N ALA A 170 25.03 -33.29 -18.16
CA ALA A 170 23.67 -32.76 -18.16
C ALA A 170 22.61 -33.86 -18.20
N SER A 171 22.98 -35.14 -18.34
CA SER A 171 21.99 -36.23 -18.39
C SER A 171 21.22 -36.39 -17.08
N SER A 172 21.89 -36.30 -15.93
CA SER A 172 21.22 -36.38 -14.62
C SER A 172 20.34 -35.16 -14.34
N LEU A 173 20.75 -33.97 -14.79
CA LEU A 173 19.92 -32.77 -14.68
C LEU A 173 18.71 -32.82 -15.63
N ALA A 174 18.90 -33.39 -16.83
CA ALA A 174 17.82 -33.61 -17.78
C ALA A 174 16.84 -34.68 -17.29
N GLU A 175 17.31 -35.74 -16.62
CA GLU A 175 16.44 -36.74 -15.97
C GLU A 175 15.64 -36.11 -14.83
N GLU A 176 16.27 -35.28 -13.97
CA GLU A 176 15.55 -34.54 -12.91
C GLU A 176 14.48 -33.61 -13.47
N ALA A 177 14.79 -32.89 -14.55
CA ALA A 177 13.86 -32.04 -15.27
C ALA A 177 12.69 -32.85 -15.89
N GLU A 178 12.99 -33.93 -16.62
CA GLU A 178 11.98 -34.79 -17.26
C GLU A 178 10.99 -35.39 -16.24
N MET A 179 11.48 -35.88 -15.10
CA MET A 179 10.61 -36.39 -14.05
C MET A 179 9.80 -35.27 -13.38
N ALA A 180 10.39 -34.09 -13.16
CA ALA A 180 9.65 -32.95 -12.64
C ALA A 180 8.53 -32.50 -13.59
N HIS A 181 8.78 -32.55 -14.90
CA HIS A 181 7.78 -32.24 -15.92
C HIS A 181 6.59 -33.21 -15.87
N GLU A 182 6.85 -34.52 -15.73
CA GLU A 182 5.81 -35.53 -15.55
C GLU A 182 4.93 -35.22 -14.33
N VAL A 183 5.53 -34.79 -13.22
CA VAL A 183 4.77 -34.39 -12.03
C VAL A 183 3.93 -33.13 -12.26
N LYS A 184 4.48 -32.13 -12.96
CA LYS A 184 3.78 -30.87 -13.26
C LYS A 184 2.58 -31.08 -14.17
N GLU A 185 2.69 -31.91 -15.20
CA GLU A 185 1.65 -32.09 -16.23
C GLU A 185 0.73 -33.28 -15.96
N ASP A 186 1.29 -34.44 -15.63
CA ASP A 186 0.59 -35.73 -15.71
C ASP A 186 0.18 -36.30 -14.34
N THR A 187 0.94 -36.04 -13.27
CA THR A 187 0.62 -36.56 -11.92
C THR A 187 -0.54 -35.79 -11.28
N PRO A 188 -1.65 -36.44 -10.90
CA PRO A 188 -2.70 -35.82 -10.10
C PRO A 188 -2.19 -35.47 -8.71
N VAL A 189 -2.40 -34.23 -8.26
CA VAL A 189 -2.02 -33.77 -6.92
C VAL A 189 -3.28 -33.40 -6.17
N LEU A 190 -3.43 -33.91 -4.93
CA LEU A 190 -4.58 -33.61 -4.08
C LEU A 190 -4.30 -32.46 -3.11
N ALA A 191 -3.08 -32.38 -2.56
CA ALA A 191 -2.72 -31.31 -1.64
C ALA A 191 -1.42 -30.61 -2.04
N ILE A 192 -1.45 -29.28 -2.07
CA ILE A 192 -0.27 -28.45 -2.27
C ILE A 192 -0.01 -27.67 -0.98
N LEU A 193 1.22 -27.70 -0.47
CA LEU A 193 1.59 -26.96 0.73
C LEU A 193 3.02 -26.45 0.67
N GLY A 194 3.30 -25.33 1.34
CA GLY A 194 4.63 -24.73 1.25
C GLY A 194 4.74 -23.28 1.72
N ASN A 195 5.95 -22.74 1.55
CA ASN A 195 6.28 -21.34 1.73
C ASN A 195 6.94 -20.82 0.44
N PRO A 196 6.17 -20.35 -0.55
CA PRO A 196 6.72 -19.87 -1.80
C PRO A 196 7.56 -18.60 -1.60
N PRO A 197 8.54 -18.30 -2.49
CA PRO A 197 9.40 -17.13 -2.35
C PRO A 197 8.68 -15.79 -2.51
N TYR A 198 9.14 -14.75 -1.79
CA TYR A 198 8.57 -13.40 -1.83
C TYR A 198 9.50 -12.43 -2.58
N SER A 199 9.15 -12.04 -3.81
CA SER A 199 9.95 -11.12 -4.61
C SER A 199 9.12 -10.29 -5.60
N GLY A 200 8.76 -9.07 -5.18
CA GLY A 200 8.07 -8.10 -6.04
C GLY A 200 8.91 -7.54 -7.21
N HIS A 201 10.19 -7.91 -7.28
CA HIS A 201 11.10 -7.73 -8.42
C HIS A 201 11.60 -9.10 -8.92
N SER A 202 10.66 -10.01 -9.11
CA SER A 202 10.86 -11.38 -9.56
C SER A 202 11.82 -11.49 -10.75
N GLU A 203 12.77 -12.42 -10.68
CA GLU A 203 13.58 -12.85 -11.84
C GLU A 203 12.81 -13.84 -12.74
N ASN A 204 11.73 -14.47 -12.24
CA ASN A 204 10.87 -15.40 -12.97
C ASN A 204 9.92 -14.69 -13.96
N GLN A 205 10.47 -14.10 -15.03
CA GLN A 205 9.72 -13.36 -16.06
C GLN A 205 9.40 -14.25 -17.29
N GLY A 206 9.12 -15.53 -17.06
CA GLY A 206 8.82 -16.49 -18.13
C GLY A 206 7.44 -16.23 -18.76
N GLU A 207 7.33 -16.31 -20.08
CA GLU A 207 6.09 -15.98 -20.81
C GLU A 207 4.87 -16.81 -20.36
N TRP A 208 5.09 -18.06 -19.93
CA TRP A 208 4.02 -18.97 -19.53
C TRP A 208 3.39 -18.62 -18.19
N ILE A 209 4.19 -18.43 -17.14
CA ILE A 209 3.61 -18.02 -15.86
C ILE A 209 3.03 -16.59 -15.94
N GLU A 210 3.64 -15.72 -16.74
CA GLU A 210 3.09 -14.38 -16.98
C GLU A 210 1.77 -14.42 -17.75
N SER A 211 1.56 -15.39 -18.65
CA SER A 211 0.29 -15.55 -19.34
C SER A 211 -0.82 -15.99 -18.38
N LEU A 212 -0.54 -16.94 -17.49
CA LEU A 212 -1.48 -17.36 -16.43
C LEU A 212 -1.83 -16.20 -15.49
N VAL A 213 -0.85 -15.39 -15.07
CA VAL A 213 -1.09 -14.22 -14.21
C VAL A 213 -1.90 -13.12 -14.92
N ASN A 214 -1.94 -13.09 -16.25
CA ASN A 214 -2.75 -12.10 -16.97
C ASN A 214 -4.25 -12.33 -16.81
N ASP A 215 -4.69 -13.55 -16.46
CA ASP A 215 -6.09 -13.86 -16.15
C ASP A 215 -6.61 -12.95 -15.02
N TYR A 216 -5.77 -12.65 -14.03
CA TYR A 216 -6.09 -11.72 -12.93
C TYR A 216 -6.32 -10.27 -13.36
N LYS A 217 -6.08 -9.92 -14.62
CA LYS A 217 -6.26 -8.56 -15.16
C LYS A 217 -7.45 -8.47 -16.11
N GLU A 218 -8.03 -9.61 -16.51
CA GLU A 218 -9.20 -9.63 -17.36
C GLU A 218 -10.40 -9.00 -16.63
N GLY A 219 -11.23 -8.22 -17.33
CA GLY A 219 -12.34 -7.51 -16.70
C GLY A 219 -12.00 -6.20 -15.98
N TYR A 220 -10.71 -5.90 -15.71
CA TYR A 220 -10.28 -4.72 -14.94
C TYR A 220 -9.40 -3.74 -15.75
N PRO A 221 -9.98 -2.72 -16.41
CA PRO A 221 -9.24 -1.74 -17.22
C PRO A 221 -8.13 -0.99 -16.46
N GLU A 222 -8.27 -0.80 -15.15
CA GLU A 222 -7.29 -0.16 -14.28
C GLU A 222 -6.01 -0.98 -14.12
N LEU A 223 -6.10 -2.32 -14.15
CA LEU A 223 -4.95 -3.21 -14.04
C LEU A 223 -4.16 -3.30 -15.35
N GLN A 224 -4.78 -2.90 -16.47
CA GLN A 224 -4.13 -2.80 -17.78
C GLN A 224 -3.19 -1.59 -17.89
N LYS A 225 -3.24 -0.65 -16.94
CA LYS A 225 -2.38 0.55 -16.92
C LYS A 225 -0.97 0.21 -16.45
N ARG A 226 0.03 0.70 -17.19
CA ARG A 226 1.45 0.44 -16.92
C ARG A 226 1.82 0.79 -15.48
N GLY A 227 2.35 -0.19 -14.75
CA GLY A 227 2.81 -0.05 -13.36
C GLY A 227 1.75 -0.32 -12.29
N GLN A 228 0.45 -0.36 -12.61
CA GLN A 228 -0.61 -0.61 -11.62
C GLN A 228 -0.71 -2.09 -11.22
N ALA A 229 -0.37 -3.00 -12.13
CA ALA A 229 -0.37 -4.45 -11.89
C ALA A 229 1.02 -5.02 -11.55
N LYS A 230 1.99 -4.19 -11.14
CA LYS A 230 3.36 -4.65 -10.84
C LYS A 230 3.36 -5.75 -9.78
N TRP A 231 2.56 -5.59 -8.73
CA TRP A 231 2.55 -6.52 -7.58
C TRP A 231 1.89 -7.86 -7.88
N LEU A 232 1.11 -7.99 -8.97
CA LEU A 232 0.63 -9.30 -9.43
C LEU A 232 1.76 -10.19 -9.94
N HIS A 233 2.94 -9.62 -10.21
CA HIS A 233 4.12 -10.35 -10.68
C HIS A 233 5.10 -10.69 -9.56
N ASP A 234 4.71 -10.54 -8.30
CA ASP A 234 5.45 -11.07 -7.16
C ASP A 234 5.50 -12.61 -7.23
N ASP A 235 6.60 -13.22 -6.82
CA ASP A 235 6.79 -14.66 -6.94
C ASP A 235 5.73 -15.45 -6.15
N TYR A 236 5.35 -15.04 -4.94
CA TYR A 236 4.32 -15.76 -4.18
C TYR A 236 2.97 -15.78 -4.90
N VAL A 237 2.64 -14.71 -5.64
CA VAL A 237 1.41 -14.62 -6.46
C VAL A 237 1.47 -15.60 -7.62
N LYS A 238 2.65 -15.73 -8.24
CA LYS A 238 2.89 -16.71 -9.32
C LYS A 238 2.77 -18.13 -8.81
N PHE A 239 3.29 -18.42 -7.61
CA PHE A 239 3.14 -19.74 -7.00
C PHE A 239 1.68 -20.05 -6.61
N ILE A 240 0.92 -19.07 -6.14
CA ILE A 240 -0.54 -19.23 -5.94
C ILE A 240 -1.22 -19.48 -7.29
N ARG A 241 -0.93 -18.70 -8.33
CA ARG A 241 -1.52 -18.88 -9.67
C ARG A 241 -1.16 -20.23 -10.28
N TRP A 242 0.07 -20.70 -10.06
CA TRP A 242 0.55 -22.01 -10.50
C TRP A 242 -0.17 -23.14 -9.77
N ALA A 243 -0.32 -23.04 -8.45
CA ALA A 243 -1.07 -24.02 -7.66
C ALA A 243 -2.55 -24.05 -8.06
N GLN A 244 -3.15 -22.88 -8.27
CA GLN A 244 -4.50 -22.74 -8.82
C GLN A 244 -4.62 -23.46 -10.17
N TRP A 245 -3.67 -23.24 -11.10
CA TRP A 245 -3.63 -23.95 -12.38
C TRP A 245 -3.50 -25.47 -12.19
N LYS A 246 -2.60 -25.94 -11.32
CA LYS A 246 -2.38 -27.37 -11.07
C LYS A 246 -3.62 -28.07 -10.49
N LEU A 247 -4.42 -27.36 -9.69
CA LEU A 247 -5.65 -27.86 -9.09
C LEU A 247 -6.91 -27.61 -9.96
N SER A 248 -6.80 -26.82 -11.03
CA SER A 248 -7.98 -26.41 -11.82
C SER A 248 -8.70 -27.56 -12.51
N ASP A 249 -7.93 -28.52 -13.04
CA ASP A 249 -8.48 -29.72 -13.68
C ASP A 249 -8.83 -30.85 -12.69
N ALA A 250 -8.49 -30.69 -11.40
CA ALA A 250 -8.82 -31.65 -10.36
C ALA A 250 -10.27 -31.45 -9.86
N ALA A 251 -10.97 -32.55 -9.58
CA ALA A 251 -12.32 -32.50 -9.02
C ALA A 251 -12.34 -32.07 -7.56
N GLU A 252 -11.26 -32.34 -6.82
CA GLU A 252 -11.07 -31.98 -5.42
C GLU A 252 -9.61 -31.63 -5.20
N GLY A 253 -9.32 -30.85 -4.15
CA GLY A 253 -7.97 -30.58 -3.72
C GLY A 253 -7.88 -29.44 -2.71
N THR A 254 -6.71 -29.31 -2.09
CA THR A 254 -6.45 -28.30 -1.07
C THR A 254 -5.10 -27.62 -1.27
N LEU A 255 -5.04 -26.33 -0.96
CA LEU A 255 -3.82 -25.52 -0.99
C LEU A 255 -3.57 -24.89 0.39
N GLY A 256 -2.42 -25.16 1.00
CA GLY A 256 -2.02 -24.58 2.28
C GLY A 256 -0.70 -23.83 2.21
N TYR A 257 -0.72 -22.50 2.18
CA TYR A 257 0.49 -21.67 2.09
C TYR A 257 0.62 -20.66 3.23
N ILE A 258 1.86 -20.29 3.52
CA ILE A 258 2.19 -19.01 4.16
C ILE A 258 2.78 -18.05 3.14
N THR A 259 2.17 -16.88 2.96
CA THR A 259 2.61 -15.87 1.99
C THR A 259 2.58 -14.46 2.56
N ASN A 260 3.14 -13.50 1.82
CA ASN A 260 2.87 -12.08 2.06
C ASN A 260 1.35 -11.83 2.06
N HIS A 261 0.85 -11.13 3.07
CA HIS A 261 -0.59 -10.91 3.25
C HIS A 261 -1.17 -9.82 2.33
N ALA A 262 -0.34 -9.10 1.56
CA ALA A 262 -0.81 -7.94 0.78
C ALA A 262 -1.99 -8.26 -0.16
N TYR A 263 -2.09 -9.49 -0.66
CA TYR A 263 -3.16 -9.88 -1.57
C TYR A 263 -4.55 -9.96 -0.91
N ILE A 264 -4.66 -9.98 0.42
CA ILE A 264 -5.96 -10.15 1.10
C ILE A 264 -6.79 -8.86 1.08
N ASP A 265 -6.14 -7.70 1.04
CA ASP A 265 -6.81 -6.39 1.17
C ASP A 265 -6.39 -5.33 0.12
N ASN A 266 -5.24 -5.49 -0.55
CA ASN A 266 -4.75 -4.46 -1.45
C ASN A 266 -5.56 -4.44 -2.77
N PRO A 267 -6.02 -3.26 -3.25
CA PRO A 267 -6.80 -3.14 -4.48
C PRO A 267 -6.13 -3.74 -5.73
N THR A 268 -4.80 -3.77 -5.82
CA THR A 268 -4.10 -4.34 -6.98
C THR A 268 -4.43 -5.82 -7.24
N PHE A 269 -4.89 -6.55 -6.22
CA PHE A 269 -5.16 -8.00 -6.29
C PHE A 269 -6.64 -8.34 -6.45
N MET A 270 -7.49 -7.37 -6.84
CA MET A 270 -8.94 -7.60 -6.98
C MET A 270 -9.29 -8.75 -7.93
N GLY A 271 -8.67 -8.81 -9.11
CA GLY A 271 -8.90 -9.91 -10.06
C GLY A 271 -8.26 -11.24 -9.63
N MET A 272 -7.18 -11.20 -8.83
CA MET A 272 -6.66 -12.42 -8.20
C MET A 272 -7.67 -13.00 -7.21
N ARG A 273 -8.22 -12.16 -6.32
CA ARG A 273 -9.22 -12.60 -5.34
C ARG A 273 -10.48 -13.12 -6.03
N GLU A 274 -10.97 -12.43 -7.05
CA GLU A 274 -12.11 -12.92 -7.84
C GLU A 274 -11.86 -14.29 -8.48
N GLN A 275 -10.68 -14.50 -9.09
CA GLN A 275 -10.36 -15.80 -9.69
C GLN A 275 -10.19 -16.92 -8.65
N LEU A 276 -9.66 -16.62 -7.46
CA LEU A 276 -9.61 -17.57 -6.35
C LEU A 276 -11.00 -17.93 -5.84
N LEU A 277 -11.91 -16.96 -5.75
CA LEU A 277 -13.31 -17.18 -5.36
C LEU A 277 -14.07 -18.06 -6.36
N LEU A 278 -13.67 -18.07 -7.63
CA LEU A 278 -14.29 -18.90 -8.66
C LEU A 278 -13.72 -20.32 -8.71
N GLU A 279 -12.52 -20.53 -8.17
CA GLU A 279 -11.81 -21.82 -8.27
C GLU A 279 -12.06 -22.72 -7.06
N PHE A 280 -12.19 -22.14 -5.88
CA PHE A 280 -12.30 -22.86 -4.60
C PHE A 280 -13.70 -22.73 -4.02
N ASP A 281 -14.10 -23.66 -3.15
CA ASP A 281 -15.38 -23.62 -2.44
C ASP A 281 -15.26 -22.92 -1.09
N GLU A 282 -14.13 -23.08 -0.40
CA GLU A 282 -13.86 -22.41 0.87
C GLU A 282 -12.45 -21.83 0.92
N ILE A 283 -12.31 -20.64 1.51
CA ILE A 283 -11.03 -19.95 1.68
C ILE A 283 -10.90 -19.48 3.12
N TYR A 284 -9.89 -20.01 3.82
CA TYR A 284 -9.57 -19.63 5.20
C TYR A 284 -8.29 -18.81 5.23
N VAL A 285 -8.34 -17.61 5.82
CA VAL A 285 -7.21 -16.67 5.91
C VAL A 285 -6.92 -16.32 7.37
N LEU A 286 -5.84 -16.88 7.91
CA LEU A 286 -5.30 -16.49 9.21
C LEU A 286 -4.24 -15.40 9.00
N ASP A 287 -4.60 -14.14 9.17
CA ASP A 287 -3.66 -13.02 9.06
C ASP A 287 -2.75 -12.98 10.29
N LEU A 288 -1.46 -13.23 10.07
CA LEU A 288 -0.44 -13.18 11.13
C LEU A 288 0.15 -11.77 11.27
N HIS A 289 -0.28 -10.79 10.47
CA HIS A 289 0.17 -9.40 10.50
C HIS A 289 1.71 -9.26 10.51
N GLY A 290 2.26 -8.37 11.34
CA GLY A 290 3.69 -8.07 11.42
C GLY A 290 4.17 -7.08 10.37
N ASN A 291 3.28 -6.31 9.74
CA ASN A 291 3.66 -5.38 8.67
C ASN A 291 4.18 -4.04 9.22
N SER A 292 5.48 -4.00 9.47
CA SER A 292 6.17 -2.78 9.90
C SER A 292 6.20 -1.67 8.83
N ASN A 293 6.06 -2.00 7.55
CA ASN A 293 5.97 -0.99 6.48
C ASN A 293 4.65 -0.22 6.50
N ARG A 294 3.56 -0.90 6.88
CA ARG A 294 2.23 -0.32 7.09
C ARG A 294 2.04 0.28 8.48
N LEU A 295 3.00 0.08 9.39
CA LEU A 295 2.90 0.46 10.81
C LEU A 295 1.65 -0.14 11.47
N GLU A 296 1.34 -1.40 11.13
CA GLU A 296 0.24 -2.13 11.75
C GLU A 296 0.39 -2.19 13.26
N GLN A 297 -0.74 -2.07 13.96
CA GLN A 297 -0.79 -2.17 15.41
C GLN A 297 -2.00 -3.01 15.84
N PRO A 298 -1.86 -3.82 16.90
CA PRO A 298 -2.99 -4.54 17.45
C PRO A 298 -4.12 -3.57 17.83
N PRO A 299 -5.39 -3.90 17.57
CA PRO A 299 -6.53 -3.05 17.95
C PRO A 299 -6.59 -2.70 19.44
N GLU A 300 -6.10 -3.60 20.29
CA GLU A 300 -6.02 -3.40 21.76
C GLU A 300 -4.77 -2.63 22.21
N GLY A 301 -3.91 -2.22 21.27
CA GLY A 301 -2.58 -1.69 21.51
C GLY A 301 -1.55 -2.76 21.88
N GLY A 302 -0.26 -2.41 21.79
CA GLY A 302 0.84 -3.31 22.10
C GLY A 302 1.84 -3.45 20.95
N THR A 303 2.74 -4.42 21.07
CA THR A 303 3.72 -4.75 20.03
C THR A 303 3.18 -5.88 19.17
N ASP A 304 3.32 -5.72 17.86
CA ASP A 304 3.09 -6.78 16.89
C ASP A 304 4.39 -7.08 16.13
N GLU A 305 4.75 -8.34 16.00
CA GLU A 305 5.99 -8.80 15.36
C GLU A 305 5.70 -9.86 14.32
N ASN A 306 6.42 -9.80 13.20
CA ASN A 306 6.31 -10.79 12.15
C ASN A 306 6.89 -12.15 12.61
N VAL A 307 6.31 -13.25 12.13
CA VAL A 307 6.82 -14.62 12.39
C VAL A 307 8.18 -14.89 11.72
N PHE A 308 8.53 -14.14 10.67
CA PHE A 308 9.86 -14.10 10.06
C PHE A 308 10.60 -12.82 10.45
N ASP A 309 11.92 -12.78 10.19
CA ASP A 309 12.73 -11.56 10.30
C ASP A 309 12.60 -10.66 9.04
N ILE A 310 11.37 -10.25 8.71
CA ILE A 310 11.02 -9.42 7.55
C ILE A 310 10.13 -8.23 7.93
N GLN A 311 9.90 -7.31 6.99
CA GLN A 311 9.11 -6.10 7.22
C GLN A 311 7.67 -6.17 6.73
N GLN A 312 7.41 -6.99 5.71
CA GLN A 312 6.10 -7.24 5.13
C GLN A 312 5.29 -8.14 6.06
N GLY A 313 3.97 -7.91 6.17
CA GLY A 313 3.09 -8.82 6.90
C GLY A 313 2.85 -10.13 6.15
N VAL A 314 2.49 -11.18 6.87
CA VAL A 314 2.25 -12.52 6.30
C VAL A 314 0.95 -13.11 6.80
N ALA A 315 0.34 -13.96 5.98
CA ALA A 315 -0.88 -14.69 6.31
C ALA A 315 -0.71 -16.16 5.95
N ILE A 316 -1.34 -17.03 6.73
CA ILE A 316 -1.55 -18.43 6.36
C ILE A 316 -2.90 -18.53 5.64
N SER A 317 -2.95 -19.23 4.52
CA SER A 317 -4.18 -19.40 3.75
C SER A 317 -4.38 -20.86 3.36
N ILE A 318 -5.58 -21.37 3.66
CA ILE A 318 -6.05 -22.69 3.26
C ILE A 318 -7.18 -22.51 2.26
N PHE A 319 -7.03 -23.04 1.05
CA PHE A 319 -8.05 -23.05 0.01
C PHE A 319 -8.52 -24.48 -0.19
N VAL A 320 -9.84 -24.70 -0.16
CA VAL A 320 -10.47 -26.01 -0.26
C VAL A 320 -11.32 -26.06 -1.52
N LYS A 321 -11.11 -27.07 -2.34
CA LYS A 321 -11.90 -27.41 -3.52
C LYS A 321 -12.48 -28.80 -3.34
N THR A 322 -13.78 -28.90 -3.41
CA THR A 322 -14.57 -30.11 -3.23
C THR A 322 -15.17 -30.55 -4.57
N ASP A 323 -15.73 -31.76 -4.63
CA ASP A 323 -16.42 -32.25 -5.84
C ASP A 323 -17.79 -31.57 -6.09
N ASN A 324 -18.06 -30.46 -5.40
CA ASN A 324 -19.27 -29.69 -5.56
C ASN A 324 -19.40 -29.15 -6.99
N THR A 325 -20.62 -29.20 -7.53
CA THR A 325 -20.88 -28.95 -8.97
C THR A 325 -21.59 -27.63 -9.25
N ASP A 326 -21.67 -26.75 -8.24
CA ASP A 326 -22.31 -25.45 -8.36
C ASP A 326 -21.28 -24.40 -8.87
N ASP A 327 -20.87 -24.54 -10.14
CA ASP A 327 -19.88 -23.69 -10.86
C ASP A 327 -20.23 -22.17 -10.93
N GLU A 328 -21.35 -21.73 -10.34
CA GLU A 328 -21.83 -20.34 -10.40
C GLU A 328 -21.76 -19.58 -9.06
N GLU A 329 -21.31 -20.22 -7.96
CA GLU A 329 -21.22 -19.59 -6.64
C GLU A 329 -19.76 -19.25 -6.29
N TYR A 330 -19.54 -18.11 -5.63
CA TYR A 330 -18.21 -17.75 -5.12
C TYR A 330 -17.93 -18.52 -3.83
N ALA A 331 -16.64 -18.81 -3.58
CA ALA A 331 -16.18 -19.43 -2.35
C ALA A 331 -16.68 -18.72 -1.08
N ASP A 332 -16.98 -19.50 -0.06
CA ASP A 332 -17.16 -19.00 1.31
C ASP A 332 -15.79 -18.59 1.87
N VAL A 333 -15.69 -17.35 2.38
CA VAL A 333 -14.42 -16.81 2.90
C VAL A 333 -14.48 -16.63 4.40
N TYR A 334 -13.45 -17.10 5.09
CA TYR A 334 -13.29 -17.04 6.52
C TYR A 334 -11.97 -16.35 6.88
N HIS A 335 -12.02 -15.42 7.83
CA HIS A 335 -10.86 -14.65 8.27
C HIS A 335 -10.70 -14.67 9.79
N SER A 336 -9.46 -14.72 10.25
CA SER A 336 -9.11 -14.45 11.65
C SER A 336 -7.79 -13.69 11.74
N ASP A 337 -7.70 -12.79 12.71
CA ASP A 337 -6.49 -12.02 13.03
C ASP A 337 -5.69 -12.72 14.14
N LEU A 338 -4.38 -12.87 13.97
CA LEU A 338 -3.47 -13.31 15.04
C LEU A 338 -2.42 -12.24 15.33
N TRP A 339 -2.77 -11.31 16.23
CA TRP A 339 -1.90 -10.22 16.70
C TRP A 339 -0.97 -10.65 17.86
N GLY A 340 0.22 -10.06 17.93
CA GLY A 340 1.09 -10.10 19.11
C GLY A 340 2.58 -10.26 18.82
N THR A 341 3.35 -10.59 19.85
CA THR A 341 4.78 -10.89 19.70
C THR A 341 4.99 -12.20 18.96
N ARG A 342 6.17 -12.38 18.38
CA ARG A 342 6.52 -13.59 17.62
C ARG A 342 6.33 -14.86 18.46
N GLU A 343 6.76 -14.84 19.73
CA GLU A 343 6.62 -15.99 20.63
C GLU A 343 5.16 -16.34 20.89
N LYS A 344 4.29 -15.33 21.07
CA LYS A 344 2.86 -15.57 21.33
C LYS A 344 2.17 -16.18 20.10
N LYS A 345 2.56 -15.76 18.90
CA LYS A 345 2.07 -16.36 17.64
C LYS A 345 2.49 -17.83 17.57
N TYR A 346 3.75 -18.14 17.85
CA TYR A 346 4.23 -19.53 17.92
C TYR A 346 3.51 -20.36 18.96
N GLU A 347 3.32 -19.86 20.19
CA GLU A 347 2.57 -20.55 21.24
C GLU A 347 1.13 -20.85 20.83
N THR A 348 0.52 -19.97 20.04
CA THR A 348 -0.86 -20.16 19.54
C THR A 348 -0.90 -21.22 18.46
N LEU A 349 0.06 -21.23 17.53
CA LEU A 349 0.11 -22.17 16.40
C LEU A 349 0.54 -23.57 16.85
N SER A 350 1.45 -23.69 17.81
CA SER A 350 1.99 -24.98 18.26
C SER A 350 0.91 -25.91 18.83
N GLY A 351 0.71 -27.06 18.19
CA GLY A 351 -0.22 -28.10 18.65
C GLY A 351 -1.69 -27.73 18.48
N SER A 352 -2.00 -26.88 17.51
CA SER A 352 -3.36 -26.51 17.08
C SER A 352 -3.47 -26.60 15.57
N ASP A 353 -4.69 -26.56 15.05
CA ASP A 353 -4.96 -26.49 13.61
C ASP A 353 -6.08 -25.48 13.29
N MET A 354 -6.52 -25.46 12.03
CA MET A 354 -7.59 -24.57 11.59
C MET A 354 -8.92 -24.72 12.34
N ASN A 355 -9.21 -25.88 12.93
CA ASN A 355 -10.44 -26.11 13.71
C ASN A 355 -10.42 -25.43 15.08
N ASP A 356 -9.23 -25.03 15.57
CA ASP A 356 -9.07 -24.32 16.84
C ASP A 356 -9.19 -22.78 16.69
N ILE A 357 -9.35 -22.28 15.47
CA ILE A 357 -9.47 -20.85 15.16
C ILE A 357 -10.92 -20.40 15.20
N ASP A 358 -11.16 -19.23 15.81
CA ASP A 358 -12.47 -18.56 15.79
C ASP A 358 -12.63 -17.76 14.49
N TRP A 359 -13.11 -18.44 13.46
CA TRP A 359 -13.29 -17.88 12.13
C TRP A 359 -14.44 -16.88 12.06
N LYS A 360 -14.18 -15.74 11.41
CA LYS A 360 -15.23 -14.78 11.02
C LYS A 360 -15.50 -14.93 9.53
N GLU A 361 -16.75 -15.24 9.19
CA GLU A 361 -17.21 -15.21 7.81
C GLU A 361 -17.08 -13.79 7.22
N VAL A 362 -16.53 -13.71 6.02
CA VAL A 362 -16.35 -12.49 5.23
C VAL A 362 -17.18 -12.63 3.97
N THR A 363 -17.80 -11.54 3.53
CA THR A 363 -18.53 -11.50 2.25
C THR A 363 -17.74 -10.63 1.27
N PRO A 364 -16.84 -11.21 0.44
CA PRO A 364 -16.19 -10.48 -0.64
C PRO A 364 -17.22 -9.83 -1.57
N ARG A 365 -16.99 -8.57 -1.97
CA ARG A 365 -17.88 -7.84 -2.90
C ARG A 365 -17.11 -7.11 -3.99
N ASP A 366 -17.74 -7.00 -5.15
CA ASP A 366 -17.29 -6.13 -6.24
C ASP A 366 -17.06 -4.69 -5.73
N PRO A 367 -16.02 -3.99 -6.22
CA PRO A 367 -15.04 -4.43 -7.21
C PRO A 367 -13.74 -4.96 -6.59
N HIS A 368 -13.68 -5.18 -5.28
CA HIS A 368 -12.41 -5.44 -4.60
C HIS A 368 -12.30 -6.84 -4.02
N TYR A 369 -13.41 -7.51 -3.73
CA TYR A 369 -13.46 -8.89 -3.23
C TYR A 369 -12.51 -9.13 -2.05
N LEU A 370 -12.47 -8.23 -1.08
CA LEU A 370 -11.52 -8.30 0.05
C LEU A 370 -11.74 -9.57 0.88
N PHE A 371 -10.64 -10.19 1.35
CA PHE A 371 -10.66 -11.35 2.25
C PHE A 371 -10.53 -10.96 3.73
N VAL A 372 -10.73 -9.68 4.05
CA VAL A 372 -10.72 -9.15 5.42
C VAL A 372 -12.11 -8.64 5.81
N PRO A 373 -12.51 -8.75 7.08
CA PRO A 373 -13.79 -8.22 7.55
C PRO A 373 -13.92 -6.72 7.30
N ARG A 374 -15.12 -6.29 6.91
CA ARG A 374 -15.50 -4.87 6.75
C ARG A 374 -16.84 -4.64 7.42
N ASP A 375 -17.06 -3.44 7.97
CA ASP A 375 -18.38 -3.04 8.44
C ASP A 375 -19.29 -2.83 7.22
N GLN A 376 -20.13 -3.83 6.92
CA GLN A 376 -20.93 -3.86 5.70
C GLN A 376 -21.99 -2.76 5.68
N GLU A 377 -22.64 -2.47 6.81
CA GLU A 377 -23.65 -1.39 6.87
C GLU A 377 -23.00 -0.03 6.61
N LEU A 378 -21.79 0.15 7.13
CA LEU A 378 -21.00 1.36 6.92
C LEU A 378 -20.52 1.48 5.47
N ALA A 379 -20.05 0.37 4.88
CA ALA A 379 -19.64 0.30 3.49
C ALA A 379 -20.81 0.64 2.56
N ASP A 380 -21.95 -0.03 2.73
CA ASP A 380 -23.14 0.17 1.89
C ASP A 380 -23.58 1.64 1.92
N SER A 381 -23.66 2.24 3.12
CA SER A 381 -23.97 3.66 3.27
C SER A 381 -22.95 4.56 2.56
N TYR A 382 -21.65 4.30 2.76
CA TYR A 382 -20.58 5.07 2.12
C TYR A 382 -20.60 4.94 0.60
N HIS A 383 -20.93 3.76 0.08
CA HIS A 383 -20.86 3.48 -1.34
C HIS A 383 -21.96 4.19 -2.15
N GLU A 384 -23.11 4.50 -1.53
CA GLU A 384 -24.20 5.30 -2.10
C GLU A 384 -23.86 6.79 -2.27
N TRP A 385 -22.85 7.29 -1.55
CA TRP A 385 -22.50 8.71 -1.56
C TRP A 385 -21.76 9.14 -2.82
N VAL A 386 -21.82 10.43 -3.11
CA VAL A 386 -21.25 10.99 -4.35
C VAL A 386 -19.75 11.12 -4.23
N LYS A 387 -19.00 10.46 -5.11
CA LYS A 387 -17.53 10.53 -5.13
C LYS A 387 -17.06 11.94 -5.48
N VAL A 388 -15.99 12.43 -4.86
CA VAL A 388 -15.47 13.79 -5.14
C VAL A 388 -15.30 14.07 -6.64
N PRO A 389 -14.68 13.20 -7.48
CA PRO A 389 -14.59 13.45 -8.91
C PRO A 389 -15.91 13.49 -9.67
N GLN A 390 -17.03 13.01 -9.11
CA GLN A 390 -18.36 13.14 -9.71
C GLN A 390 -19.03 14.48 -9.33
N ILE A 391 -18.67 15.05 -8.18
CA ILE A 391 -19.08 16.40 -7.75
C ILE A 391 -18.40 17.44 -8.63
N PHE A 392 -17.12 17.20 -8.90
CA PHE A 392 -16.28 17.99 -9.78
C PHE A 392 -16.22 17.36 -11.17
N SER A 393 -15.44 17.95 -12.08
CA SER A 393 -14.98 17.28 -13.29
C SER A 393 -16.02 16.93 -14.35
N GLU A 394 -17.19 17.58 -14.33
CA GLU A 394 -18.15 17.52 -15.44
C GLU A 394 -17.50 17.92 -16.78
N TYR A 395 -16.61 18.92 -16.75
CA TYR A 395 -15.99 19.51 -17.93
C TYR A 395 -14.46 19.42 -17.94
N GLY A 396 -13.85 18.80 -16.93
CA GLY A 396 -12.38 18.71 -16.82
C GLY A 396 -11.88 17.76 -15.74
N ASP A 397 -11.05 16.80 -16.16
CA ASP A 397 -10.56 15.72 -15.29
C ASP A 397 -9.77 16.19 -14.07
N PRO A 398 -9.86 15.47 -12.94
CA PRO A 398 -8.92 15.65 -11.85
C PRO A 398 -7.51 15.46 -12.37
N THR A 399 -6.62 16.37 -11.96
CA THR A 399 -5.25 16.36 -12.46
C THR A 399 -4.30 16.39 -11.28
N PRO A 400 -3.26 15.53 -11.24
CA PRO A 400 -2.23 15.64 -10.23
C PRO A 400 -1.64 17.03 -10.21
N GLY A 401 -1.21 17.50 -9.03
CA GLY A 401 -0.42 18.72 -8.93
C GLY A 401 0.84 18.69 -9.81
N ILE A 402 1.55 19.82 -9.89
CA ILE A 402 2.76 19.89 -10.71
C ILE A 402 3.86 18.96 -10.17
N VAL A 403 4.68 18.43 -11.08
CA VAL A 403 5.85 17.60 -10.76
C VAL A 403 7.10 18.32 -11.24
N THR A 404 8.03 18.54 -10.34
CA THR A 404 9.31 19.21 -10.60
C THR A 404 10.47 18.25 -10.83
N THR A 405 10.38 17.01 -10.35
CA THR A 405 11.40 15.94 -10.33
C THR A 405 12.71 16.25 -9.59
N HIS A 406 13.07 17.53 -9.39
CA HIS A 406 14.30 17.98 -8.73
C HIS A 406 14.07 19.27 -7.92
N ASN A 407 13.36 19.18 -6.80
CA ASN A 407 12.97 20.34 -5.98
C ASN A 407 14.13 21.29 -5.63
N GLN A 408 15.34 20.76 -5.38
CA GLN A 408 16.50 21.58 -5.04
C GLN A 408 16.88 22.58 -6.15
N PHE A 409 16.63 22.26 -7.42
CA PHE A 409 16.74 23.20 -8.55
C PHE A 409 15.45 24.02 -8.76
N ALA A 410 14.32 23.33 -8.79
CA ALA A 410 13.07 23.89 -9.34
C ALA A 410 12.25 24.74 -8.36
N ILE A 411 12.52 24.67 -7.06
CA ILE A 411 11.74 25.34 -6.01
C ILE A 411 12.64 26.27 -5.19
N SER A 412 12.17 27.47 -4.90
CA SER A 412 12.83 28.41 -3.99
C SER A 412 11.85 29.28 -3.21
N LEU A 413 12.25 29.69 -2.00
CA LEU A 413 11.48 30.60 -1.14
C LEU A 413 11.22 31.99 -1.77
N THR A 414 12.11 32.46 -2.64
CA THR A 414 11.99 33.78 -3.28
C THR A 414 12.17 33.71 -4.80
N PRO A 415 11.54 34.63 -5.56
CA PRO A 415 11.75 34.73 -7.00
C PRO A 415 13.22 34.92 -7.36
N GLU A 416 13.94 35.76 -6.60
CA GLU A 416 15.34 36.09 -6.87
C GLU A 416 16.25 34.87 -6.71
N ARG A 417 16.00 34.04 -5.69
CA ARG A 417 16.74 32.78 -5.50
C ARG A 417 16.43 31.81 -6.63
N GLN A 418 15.18 31.72 -7.08
CA GLN A 418 14.85 30.87 -8.23
C GLN A 418 15.58 31.33 -9.50
N LYS A 419 15.65 32.66 -9.74
CA LYS A 419 16.44 33.23 -10.85
C LYS A 419 17.92 32.90 -10.73
N GLN A 420 18.47 32.97 -9.52
CA GLN A 420 19.87 32.63 -9.26
C GLN A 420 20.15 31.15 -9.54
N LYS A 421 19.28 30.23 -9.11
CA LYS A 421 19.44 28.79 -9.40
C LYS A 421 19.48 28.50 -10.89
N VAL A 422 18.60 29.12 -11.68
CA VAL A 422 18.62 28.96 -13.15
C VAL A 422 19.93 29.50 -13.74
N ARG A 423 20.39 30.68 -13.33
CA ARG A 423 21.68 31.23 -13.80
C ARG A 423 22.85 30.35 -13.38
N GLN A 424 22.84 29.81 -12.16
CA GLN A 424 23.86 28.90 -11.69
C GLN A 424 23.89 27.60 -12.49
N LEU A 425 22.73 27.03 -12.86
CA LEU A 425 22.67 25.90 -13.79
C LEU A 425 23.25 26.26 -15.18
N LEU A 426 22.99 27.48 -15.67
CA LEU A 426 23.57 27.93 -16.94
C LEU A 426 25.11 28.09 -16.86
N GLU A 427 25.64 28.39 -15.68
CA GLU A 427 27.07 28.55 -15.42
C GLU A 427 27.83 27.24 -15.22
N THR A 428 27.18 26.10 -14.96
CA THR A 428 27.88 24.81 -14.77
C THR A 428 28.53 24.33 -16.07
N ASP A 429 29.76 23.84 -16.01
CA ASP A 429 30.49 23.37 -17.20
C ASP A 429 30.08 21.94 -17.58
N THR A 430 29.70 21.13 -16.59
CA THR A 430 29.36 19.71 -16.79
C THR A 430 28.09 19.33 -16.06
N GLU A 431 27.45 18.26 -16.53
CA GLU A 431 26.27 17.70 -15.87
C GLU A 431 26.57 17.21 -14.44
N ASN A 432 27.73 16.58 -14.23
CA ASN A 432 28.12 16.06 -12.92
C ASN A 432 28.17 17.19 -11.88
N GLU A 433 28.74 18.33 -12.25
CA GLU A 433 28.75 19.53 -11.41
C GLU A 433 27.31 20.00 -11.08
N ALA A 434 26.44 20.07 -12.09
CA ALA A 434 25.05 20.45 -11.88
C ALA A 434 24.29 19.48 -10.95
N ARG A 435 24.56 18.18 -11.07
CA ARG A 435 23.99 17.15 -10.20
C ARG A 435 24.48 17.26 -8.76
N GLU A 436 25.76 17.58 -8.55
CA GLU A 436 26.29 17.85 -7.20
C GLU A 436 25.61 19.06 -6.55
N TYR A 437 25.34 20.13 -7.31
CA TYR A 437 24.69 21.33 -6.78
C TYR A 437 23.20 21.16 -6.50
N PHE A 438 22.49 20.43 -7.37
CA PHE A 438 21.03 20.49 -7.44
C PHE A 438 20.32 19.15 -7.26
N ASN A 439 21.05 18.04 -7.10
CA ASN A 439 20.47 16.70 -6.99
C ASN A 439 19.43 16.43 -8.08
N LEU A 440 19.83 16.64 -9.35
CA LEU A 440 18.94 16.57 -10.51
C LEU A 440 18.44 15.12 -10.73
N CYS A 441 17.25 14.95 -11.30
CA CYS A 441 16.64 13.63 -11.51
C CYS A 441 17.30 12.81 -12.64
N SER A 442 16.79 11.61 -12.93
CA SER A 442 17.31 10.75 -13.99
C SER A 442 17.19 11.38 -15.39
N GLN A 443 18.06 10.93 -16.31
CA GLN A 443 18.17 11.46 -17.67
C GLN A 443 16.94 11.23 -18.56
N GLU A 444 16.09 10.26 -18.25
CA GLU A 444 14.92 9.96 -19.09
C GLU A 444 13.79 10.98 -18.93
N GLN A 445 13.65 11.59 -17.75
CA GLN A 445 12.59 12.56 -17.46
C GLN A 445 13.01 14.01 -17.72
N TRP A 446 14.31 14.29 -17.57
CA TRP A 446 14.88 15.61 -17.75
C TRP A 446 16.32 15.50 -18.22
N ILE A 447 16.63 16.16 -19.33
CA ILE A 447 17.95 16.08 -19.98
C ILE A 447 18.69 17.40 -19.75
N TYR A 448 19.88 17.31 -19.13
CA TYR A 448 20.69 18.47 -18.76
C TYR A 448 21.10 19.33 -19.97
N SER A 449 21.57 18.72 -21.06
CA SER A 449 21.99 19.45 -22.26
C SER A 449 20.84 20.27 -22.84
N ASP A 450 19.68 19.65 -22.95
CA ASP A 450 18.48 20.23 -23.57
C ASP A 450 17.94 21.36 -22.70
N ALA A 451 17.93 21.15 -21.38
CA ALA A 451 17.55 22.19 -20.43
C ALA A 451 18.48 23.41 -20.49
N LYS A 452 19.80 23.20 -20.57
CA LYS A 452 20.73 24.32 -20.74
C LYS A 452 20.53 25.06 -22.06
N GLU A 453 20.49 24.35 -23.18
CA GLU A 453 20.30 24.95 -24.51
C GLU A 453 19.01 25.77 -24.59
N HIS A 454 17.91 25.23 -24.05
CA HIS A 454 16.64 25.94 -23.99
C HIS A 454 16.71 27.17 -23.07
N LEU A 455 17.16 27.00 -21.82
CA LEU A 455 17.15 28.07 -20.82
C LEU A 455 18.12 29.23 -21.15
N GLU A 456 19.12 29.02 -22.00
CA GLU A 456 19.99 30.11 -22.52
C GLU A 456 19.22 31.12 -23.39
N THR A 457 18.20 30.66 -24.11
CA THR A 457 17.46 31.48 -25.08
C THR A 457 16.02 31.74 -24.68
N ALA A 458 15.46 30.91 -23.79
CA ALA A 458 14.09 31.03 -23.32
C ALA A 458 13.90 32.27 -22.43
N ASN A 459 12.72 32.89 -22.57
CA ASN A 459 12.31 33.99 -21.68
C ASN A 459 11.69 33.44 -20.38
N TRP A 460 12.47 32.63 -19.64
CA TRP A 460 12.01 31.95 -18.43
C TRP A 460 11.81 32.90 -17.24
N ASP A 461 12.46 34.07 -17.24
CA ASP A 461 12.38 35.06 -16.14
C ASP A 461 10.96 35.61 -15.93
N ASP A 462 10.20 35.74 -17.03
CA ASP A 462 8.80 36.18 -17.03
C ASP A 462 7.82 35.05 -16.65
N LYS A 463 8.30 33.81 -16.56
CA LYS A 463 7.49 32.62 -16.24
C LYS A 463 7.59 32.21 -14.77
N ILE A 464 8.07 33.07 -13.89
CA ILE A 464 8.12 32.75 -12.45
C ILE A 464 6.72 32.81 -11.86
N VAL A 465 6.29 31.69 -11.29
CA VAL A 465 4.97 31.54 -10.68
C VAL A 465 5.10 31.04 -9.25
N GLN A 466 4.08 31.30 -8.43
CA GLN A 466 3.95 30.69 -7.11
C GLN A 466 3.37 29.29 -7.22
N VAL A 467 3.90 28.38 -6.42
CA VAL A 467 3.37 27.03 -6.24
C VAL A 467 3.31 26.68 -4.76
N GLN A 468 2.21 26.07 -4.34
CA GLN A 468 1.99 25.52 -3.01
C GLN A 468 2.73 24.18 -2.90
N THR A 469 3.79 24.13 -2.10
CA THR A 469 4.61 22.92 -1.89
C THR A 469 4.26 22.19 -0.60
N SER A 470 3.64 22.90 0.34
CA SER A 470 3.06 22.39 1.59
C SER A 470 1.86 23.28 1.97
N PRO A 471 0.92 22.84 2.82
CA PRO A 471 -0.20 23.68 3.24
C PRO A 471 0.29 25.02 3.80
N PHE A 472 -0.31 26.12 3.37
CA PHE A 472 0.08 27.52 3.66
C PHE A 472 1.48 28.00 3.23
N ASP A 473 2.39 27.11 2.83
CA ASP A 473 3.70 27.47 2.28
C ASP A 473 3.70 27.54 0.75
N LYS A 474 3.79 28.76 0.23
CA LYS A 474 3.88 29.07 -1.20
C LYS A 474 5.32 29.44 -1.50
N GLU A 475 5.91 28.71 -2.42
CA GLU A 475 7.26 28.92 -2.94
C GLU A 475 7.19 29.32 -4.41
N TYR A 476 8.34 29.51 -5.04
CA TYR A 476 8.45 29.93 -6.43
C TYR A 476 9.11 28.87 -7.29
N THR A 477 8.59 28.74 -8.51
CA THR A 477 9.19 27.93 -9.57
C THR A 477 9.19 28.70 -10.88
N VAL A 478 9.94 28.21 -11.86
CA VAL A 478 9.82 28.66 -13.24
C VAL A 478 8.82 27.73 -13.94
N TYR A 479 7.74 28.30 -14.48
CA TYR A 479 6.72 27.57 -15.22
C TYR A 479 7.20 27.21 -16.64
N ASP A 480 8.23 26.39 -16.71
CA ASP A 480 8.86 25.88 -17.93
C ASP A 480 9.21 24.40 -17.73
N GLU A 481 9.06 23.56 -18.75
CA GLU A 481 9.23 22.10 -18.62
C GLU A 481 10.67 21.69 -18.34
N HIS A 482 11.63 22.55 -18.68
CA HIS A 482 13.03 22.36 -18.32
C HIS A 482 13.37 22.77 -16.88
N VAL A 483 12.37 23.19 -16.09
CA VAL A 483 12.52 23.45 -14.64
C VAL A 483 11.47 22.66 -13.86
N ALA A 484 10.18 22.85 -14.17
CA ALA A 484 9.08 22.07 -13.63
C ALA A 484 8.59 21.07 -14.68
N VAL A 485 9.08 19.82 -14.62
CA VAL A 485 8.94 18.84 -15.71
C VAL A 485 7.50 18.55 -16.13
N HIS A 486 6.60 18.28 -15.17
CA HIS A 486 5.19 18.03 -15.49
C HIS A 486 4.30 19.16 -14.97
N ARG A 487 4.11 20.17 -15.81
CA ARG A 487 3.34 21.39 -15.50
C ARG A 487 1.83 21.23 -15.61
N ARG A 488 1.34 20.19 -16.29
CA ARG A 488 -0.10 19.98 -16.55
C ARG A 488 -0.76 21.17 -17.27
N ALA A 489 -0.01 21.79 -18.19
CA ALA A 489 -0.36 23.04 -18.85
C ALA A 489 -1.73 23.05 -19.53
N GLY A 490 -2.00 22.05 -20.37
CA GLY A 490 -3.27 21.95 -21.10
C GLY A 490 -4.47 21.43 -20.28
N ARG A 491 -4.24 21.01 -19.03
CA ARG A 491 -5.27 20.38 -18.19
C ARG A 491 -5.73 21.30 -17.06
N LEU A 492 -4.83 21.60 -16.13
CA LEU A 492 -5.16 22.25 -14.85
C LEU A 492 -4.56 23.64 -14.74
N SER A 493 -3.27 23.76 -15.00
CA SER A 493 -2.49 24.93 -14.59
C SER A 493 -2.95 26.21 -15.27
N LYS A 494 -3.38 26.12 -16.53
CA LYS A 494 -3.97 27.26 -17.25
C LYS A 494 -5.19 27.84 -16.52
N HIS A 495 -6.01 27.01 -15.88
CA HIS A 495 -7.22 27.44 -15.17
C HIS A 495 -6.91 28.07 -13.81
N MET A 496 -5.81 27.69 -13.18
CA MET A 496 -5.36 28.29 -11.92
C MET A 496 -4.58 29.59 -12.14
N LEU A 497 -3.89 29.73 -13.28
CA LEU A 497 -3.03 30.89 -13.57
C LEU A 497 -3.75 32.01 -14.33
N ALA A 498 -4.79 31.69 -15.11
CA ALA A 498 -5.47 32.67 -15.96
C ALA A 498 -6.29 33.71 -15.20
N GLY A 499 -6.80 33.39 -14.00
CA GLY A 499 -7.75 34.24 -13.28
C GLY A 499 -7.89 33.88 -11.80
N GLU A 500 -8.85 34.50 -11.12
CA GLU A 500 -9.17 34.16 -9.73
C GLU A 500 -9.91 32.83 -9.65
N ASN A 501 -9.31 31.88 -8.94
CA ASN A 501 -9.83 30.53 -8.81
C ASN A 501 -9.42 29.94 -7.47
N ILE A 502 -10.16 28.94 -7.02
CA ILE A 502 -9.78 28.07 -5.91
C ILE A 502 -9.90 26.63 -6.38
N SER A 503 -9.13 25.74 -5.76
CA SER A 503 -9.07 24.34 -6.11
C SER A 503 -9.00 23.49 -4.85
N LEU A 504 -9.83 22.47 -4.79
CA LEU A 504 -9.76 21.44 -3.77
C LEU A 504 -8.62 20.48 -4.13
N SER A 505 -7.74 20.19 -3.19
CA SER A 505 -6.67 19.20 -3.32
C SER A 505 -6.96 18.02 -2.42
N VAL A 506 -7.14 16.82 -3.00
CA VAL A 506 -7.33 15.56 -2.28
C VAL A 506 -6.62 14.42 -3.02
N PRO A 507 -6.08 13.41 -2.32
CA PRO A 507 -5.54 12.22 -2.96
C PRO A 507 -6.67 11.31 -3.45
N ARG A 508 -6.34 10.40 -4.37
CA ARG A 508 -7.24 9.31 -4.76
C ARG A 508 -7.37 8.26 -3.68
N ARG A 509 -6.31 7.98 -2.96
CA ARG A 509 -6.28 6.98 -1.89
C ARG A 509 -5.24 7.37 -0.86
N THR A 510 -5.39 6.92 0.38
CA THR A 510 -4.43 7.19 1.47
C THR A 510 -3.91 5.91 2.09
N GLU A 511 -2.60 5.76 2.23
CA GLU A 511 -2.02 4.66 3.01
C GLU A 511 -2.05 4.97 4.51
N ARG A 512 -2.12 6.26 4.86
CA ARG A 512 -2.23 6.73 6.24
C ARG A 512 -3.69 6.97 6.61
N THR A 513 -4.11 6.37 7.72
CA THR A 513 -5.39 6.64 8.36
C THR A 513 -5.22 7.24 9.76
N PRO A 514 -6.20 8.06 10.22
CA PRO A 514 -7.39 8.50 9.49
C PRO A 514 -7.07 9.48 8.36
N PHE A 515 -7.99 9.62 7.39
CA PHE A 515 -7.84 10.57 6.30
C PHE A 515 -7.77 12.00 6.85
N ASP A 516 -6.78 12.80 6.41
CA ASP A 516 -6.67 14.22 6.72
C ASP A 516 -6.10 15.05 5.55
N HIS A 517 -6.09 14.45 4.35
CA HIS A 517 -5.36 14.91 3.18
C HIS A 517 -6.15 15.85 2.27
N ALA A 518 -6.97 16.75 2.84
CA ALA A 518 -7.76 17.72 2.10
C ALA A 518 -7.26 19.16 2.32
N PHE A 519 -7.03 19.91 1.23
CA PHE A 519 -6.63 21.32 1.33
C PHE A 519 -7.18 22.14 0.16
N VAL A 520 -7.71 23.35 0.43
CA VAL A 520 -8.09 24.30 -0.63
C VAL A 520 -6.95 25.28 -0.88
N THR A 521 -6.62 25.50 -2.15
CA THR A 521 -5.61 26.43 -2.61
C THR A 521 -6.15 27.37 -3.69
N ASP A 522 -5.67 28.60 -3.73
CA ASP A 522 -5.95 29.63 -4.73
C ASP A 522 -4.89 29.67 -5.86
N GLY A 523 -4.07 28.62 -6.00
CA GLY A 523 -3.03 28.54 -7.01
C GLY A 523 -2.59 27.11 -7.35
N LEU A 524 -1.45 26.99 -8.01
CA LEU A 524 -0.85 25.69 -8.29
C LEU A 524 -0.42 25.00 -7.01
N MET A 525 -0.53 23.67 -6.97
CA MET A 525 0.05 22.85 -5.91
C MET A 525 0.94 21.77 -6.52
N THR A 526 1.97 21.34 -5.80
CA THR A 526 2.74 20.14 -6.18
C THR A 526 1.90 18.87 -5.93
N HIS A 527 2.17 17.81 -6.70
CA HIS A 527 1.48 16.52 -6.53
C HIS A 527 1.70 15.86 -5.15
N HIS A 528 2.68 16.30 -4.37
CA HIS A 528 2.94 15.88 -2.99
C HIS A 528 2.80 17.08 -2.03
N GLY A 529 1.78 17.91 -2.29
CA GLY A 529 1.56 19.17 -1.59
C GLY A 529 0.94 19.03 -0.21
N VAL A 530 0.17 17.97 0.06
CA VAL A 530 -0.37 17.67 1.40
C VAL A 530 0.08 16.31 1.92
N SER A 531 0.81 15.54 1.12
CA SER A 531 1.39 14.27 1.51
C SER A 531 2.82 14.12 0.97
N THR A 532 3.68 13.37 1.64
CA THR A 532 4.96 12.87 1.11
C THR A 532 4.83 11.61 0.26
N LYS A 533 3.75 10.83 0.43
CA LYS A 533 3.53 9.53 -0.23
C LYS A 533 2.40 9.56 -1.25
N GLU A 534 1.28 10.20 -0.90
CA GLU A 534 0.09 10.22 -1.75
C GLU A 534 0.17 11.31 -2.82
N VAL A 535 -0.29 10.96 -4.03
CA VAL A 535 -0.46 11.91 -5.12
C VAL A 535 -1.77 12.68 -4.93
N ASN A 536 -1.65 13.99 -4.76
CA ASN A 536 -2.74 14.94 -4.67
C ASN A 536 -3.26 15.37 -6.05
N TYR A 537 -4.58 15.31 -6.21
CA TYR A 537 -5.30 15.79 -7.38
C TYR A 537 -5.98 17.11 -7.05
N GLN A 538 -5.83 18.08 -7.96
CA GLN A 538 -6.47 19.38 -7.85
C GLN A 538 -7.78 19.42 -8.66
N PHE A 539 -8.83 19.90 -8.02
CA PHE A 539 -10.19 20.06 -8.53
C PHE A 539 -10.56 21.55 -8.53
N PRO A 540 -10.30 22.28 -9.63
CA PRO A 540 -10.57 23.71 -9.69
C PRO A 540 -12.09 23.96 -9.68
N LEU A 541 -12.54 24.98 -8.96
CA LEU A 541 -13.95 25.41 -8.95
C LEU A 541 -14.39 25.94 -10.32
N TYR A 542 -13.49 26.64 -11.01
CA TYR A 542 -13.77 27.20 -12.33
C TYR A 542 -12.78 26.71 -13.39
N LEU A 543 -13.28 26.57 -14.62
CA LEU A 543 -12.48 26.35 -15.82
C LEU A 543 -12.47 27.61 -16.68
N TYR A 544 -11.33 27.82 -17.32
CA TYR A 544 -11.06 28.89 -18.28
C TYR A 544 -10.77 28.25 -19.65
N PRO A 545 -11.79 27.83 -20.42
CA PRO A 545 -11.58 27.01 -21.62
C PRO A 545 -10.89 27.76 -22.77
N ASN A 546 -11.04 29.09 -22.80
CA ASN A 546 -10.58 29.93 -23.92
C ASN A 546 -9.19 30.54 -23.70
N VAL A 547 -8.40 30.04 -22.74
CA VAL A 547 -7.05 30.55 -22.45
C VAL A 547 -5.99 29.60 -23.03
N PRO A 548 -4.83 30.11 -23.50
CA PRO A 548 -3.76 29.26 -24.00
C PRO A 548 -3.23 28.29 -22.93
N ASP A 549 -2.79 27.11 -23.34
CA ASP A 549 -2.25 26.10 -22.41
C ASP A 549 -1.00 26.59 -21.66
N GLU A 550 -0.16 27.38 -22.33
CA GLU A 550 1.07 27.99 -21.79
C GLU A 550 0.83 29.26 -20.96
N THR A 551 -0.39 29.45 -20.44
CA THR A 551 -0.72 30.57 -19.56
C THR A 551 0.09 30.47 -18.26
N HIS A 552 0.85 31.53 -17.97
CA HIS A 552 1.71 31.65 -16.78
C HIS A 552 1.43 32.92 -15.97
N SER A 553 0.41 33.70 -16.35
CA SER A 553 0.00 34.92 -15.66
C SER A 553 -1.48 35.23 -15.92
N LYS A 554 -2.06 36.11 -15.08
CA LYS A 554 -3.48 36.47 -15.17
C LYS A 554 -3.81 37.14 -16.51
N ILE A 555 -4.88 36.70 -17.14
CA ILE A 555 -5.42 37.27 -18.39
C ILE A 555 -6.69 38.05 -18.05
N ARG A 556 -6.77 39.31 -18.48
CA ARG A 556 -7.95 40.17 -18.25
C ARG A 556 -9.15 39.70 -19.07
N ASP A 557 -10.35 39.89 -18.53
CA ASP A 557 -11.64 39.68 -19.20
C ASP A 557 -11.83 38.26 -19.75
N THR A 558 -11.37 37.26 -19.01
CA THR A 558 -11.56 35.85 -19.35
C THR A 558 -12.92 35.33 -18.87
N ALA A 559 -13.69 34.76 -19.79
CA ALA A 559 -14.90 34.03 -19.43
C ALA A 559 -14.51 32.73 -18.70
N ARG A 560 -15.18 32.48 -17.56
CA ARG A 560 -15.04 31.25 -16.79
C ARG A 560 -16.36 30.46 -16.80
N GLN A 561 -16.25 29.16 -16.67
CA GLN A 561 -17.38 28.25 -16.41
C GLN A 561 -17.13 27.50 -15.11
N THR A 562 -18.18 27.08 -14.40
CA THR A 562 -18.02 26.22 -13.23
C THR A 562 -17.59 24.81 -13.64
N ASN A 563 -16.83 24.14 -12.78
CA ASN A 563 -16.45 22.74 -12.91
C ASN A 563 -17.29 21.81 -12.01
N ILE A 564 -18.26 22.36 -11.27
CA ILE A 564 -19.18 21.57 -10.45
C ILE A 564 -20.25 20.96 -11.35
N ASN A 565 -20.61 19.71 -11.08
CA ASN A 565 -21.64 19.01 -11.82
C ASN A 565 -22.99 19.74 -11.71
N PRO A 566 -23.57 20.23 -12.83
CA PRO A 566 -24.81 21.00 -12.82
C PRO A 566 -26.02 20.15 -12.39
N SER A 567 -25.98 18.83 -12.56
CA SER A 567 -27.05 17.92 -12.12
C SER A 567 -27.19 17.94 -10.60
N ILE A 568 -26.07 17.88 -9.87
CA ILE A 568 -26.06 17.98 -8.40
C ILE A 568 -26.66 19.33 -7.96
N VAL A 569 -26.19 20.42 -8.55
CA VAL A 569 -26.68 21.78 -8.22
C VAL A 569 -28.19 21.90 -8.46
N SER A 570 -28.69 21.38 -9.58
CA SER A 570 -30.11 21.40 -9.92
C SER A 570 -30.95 20.55 -8.97
N GLN A 571 -30.53 19.31 -8.69
CA GLN A 571 -31.25 18.40 -7.79
C GLN A 571 -31.30 18.95 -6.36
N LEU A 572 -30.20 19.52 -5.86
CA LEU A 572 -30.16 20.16 -4.55
C LEU A 572 -31.07 21.40 -4.48
N SER A 573 -31.07 22.23 -5.53
CA SER A 573 -31.93 23.42 -5.59
C SER A 573 -33.41 23.05 -5.60
N GLU A 574 -33.78 22.01 -6.36
CA GLU A 574 -35.15 21.48 -6.40
C GLU A 574 -35.55 20.89 -5.04
N THR A 575 -34.69 20.07 -4.43
CA THR A 575 -34.95 19.40 -3.15
C THR A 575 -35.14 20.39 -2.01
N TYR A 576 -34.27 21.40 -1.92
CA TYR A 576 -34.33 22.39 -0.84
C TYR A 576 -35.32 23.53 -1.11
N GLY A 577 -35.80 23.68 -2.35
CA GLY A 577 -36.67 24.78 -2.76
C GLY A 577 -36.01 26.17 -2.68
N ASP A 578 -34.68 26.22 -2.82
CA ASP A 578 -33.85 27.42 -2.74
C ASP A 578 -32.69 27.34 -3.74
N ASP A 579 -32.13 28.49 -4.14
CA ASP A 579 -31.08 28.55 -5.18
C ASP A 579 -29.73 28.09 -4.61
N VAL A 580 -29.31 26.86 -4.91
CA VAL A 580 -27.99 26.33 -4.52
C VAL A 580 -26.97 26.73 -5.59
N THR A 581 -25.85 27.30 -5.16
CA THR A 581 -24.78 27.72 -6.08
C THR A 581 -23.67 26.67 -6.16
N PRO A 582 -22.87 26.65 -7.24
CA PRO A 582 -21.67 25.83 -7.31
C PRO A 582 -20.69 26.05 -6.14
N GLU A 583 -20.58 27.29 -5.66
CA GLU A 583 -19.79 27.66 -4.50
C GLU A 583 -20.33 27.00 -3.23
N ASP A 584 -21.64 26.90 -3.05
CA ASP A 584 -22.23 26.21 -1.90
C ASP A 584 -21.85 24.73 -1.89
N VAL A 585 -21.92 24.06 -3.05
CA VAL A 585 -21.52 22.64 -3.20
C VAL A 585 -20.02 22.44 -2.94
N PHE A 586 -19.18 23.32 -3.48
CA PHE A 586 -17.74 23.31 -3.23
C PHE A 586 -17.42 23.43 -1.74
N ASN A 587 -18.00 24.45 -1.09
CA ASN A 587 -17.74 24.73 0.32
C ASN A 587 -18.30 23.63 1.22
N TYR A 588 -19.51 23.14 0.93
CA TYR A 588 -20.11 22.01 1.63
C TYR A 588 -19.20 20.77 1.57
N THR A 589 -18.72 20.43 0.37
CA THR A 589 -17.78 19.32 0.17
C THR A 589 -16.54 19.50 1.03
N TYR A 590 -16.00 20.72 1.09
CA TYR A 590 -14.82 21.01 1.90
C TYR A 590 -15.07 20.90 3.41
N ALA A 591 -16.27 21.28 3.88
CA ALA A 591 -16.68 21.13 5.28
C ALA A 591 -16.78 19.66 5.70
N VAL A 592 -17.39 18.81 4.86
CA VAL A 592 -17.46 17.36 5.11
C VAL A 592 -16.05 16.78 5.21
N LEU A 593 -15.16 17.12 4.27
CA LEU A 593 -13.75 16.70 4.29
C LEU A 593 -12.92 17.26 5.46
N TYR A 594 -13.46 18.17 6.27
CA TYR A 594 -12.81 18.64 7.50
C TYR A 594 -13.46 18.11 8.78
N THR A 595 -14.63 17.49 8.68
CA THR A 595 -15.33 16.84 9.80
C THR A 595 -14.52 15.64 10.28
N ARG A 596 -14.08 15.64 11.55
CA ARG A 596 -13.21 14.58 12.10
C ARG A 596 -13.96 13.29 12.28
N THR A 597 -15.23 13.34 12.70
CA THR A 597 -16.06 12.15 12.88
C THR A 597 -16.21 11.37 11.56
N TYR A 598 -16.52 12.07 10.46
CA TYR A 598 -16.53 11.49 9.11
C TYR A 598 -15.19 10.84 8.74
N ARG A 599 -14.09 11.56 8.92
CA ARG A 599 -12.75 11.08 8.54
C ARG A 599 -12.27 9.88 9.34
N LEU A 600 -12.63 9.81 10.62
CA LEU A 600 -12.30 8.68 11.50
C LEU A 600 -13.17 7.48 11.19
N LYS A 601 -14.48 7.68 10.99
CA LYS A 601 -15.43 6.58 10.80
C LYS A 601 -15.25 5.90 9.45
N TYR A 602 -15.00 6.67 8.39
CA TYR A 602 -14.94 6.16 7.01
C TYR A 602 -13.52 6.07 6.45
N SER A 603 -12.48 6.16 7.30
CA SER A 603 -11.09 6.18 6.87
C SER A 603 -10.73 4.98 5.99
N GLU A 604 -11.24 3.82 6.36
CA GLU A 604 -10.95 2.53 5.73
C GLU A 604 -11.39 2.47 4.26
N PHE A 605 -12.41 3.25 3.86
CA PHE A 605 -12.90 3.33 2.49
C PHE A 605 -12.18 4.39 1.65
N MET A 606 -11.45 5.30 2.30
CA MET A 606 -10.61 6.30 1.64
C MET A 606 -9.20 5.75 1.34
N GLU A 607 -8.87 4.54 1.84
CA GLU A 607 -7.63 3.83 1.52
C GLU A 607 -7.62 3.24 0.11
N THR A 608 -8.80 3.07 -0.50
CA THR A 608 -8.94 2.39 -1.79
C THR A 608 -9.32 3.34 -2.92
N ASP A 609 -10.09 4.39 -2.64
CA ASP A 609 -10.61 5.30 -3.65
C ASP A 609 -10.95 6.72 -3.12
N PHE A 610 -11.28 7.65 -4.03
CA PHE A 610 -11.50 9.05 -3.64
C PHE A 610 -12.61 9.15 -2.58
N PRO A 611 -12.52 10.13 -1.66
CA PRO A 611 -13.58 10.39 -0.69
C PRO A 611 -14.96 10.54 -1.33
N LYS A 612 -15.99 10.03 -0.66
CA LYS A 612 -17.40 10.17 -1.07
C LYS A 612 -18.17 11.04 -0.08
N ILE A 613 -19.03 11.91 -0.61
CA ILE A 613 -19.67 12.98 0.14
C ILE A 613 -21.18 12.72 0.22
N PRO A 614 -21.75 12.53 1.41
CA PRO A 614 -23.20 12.54 1.59
C PRO A 614 -23.73 13.97 1.47
N PHE A 615 -24.93 14.15 0.92
CA PHE A 615 -25.66 15.42 0.97
C PHE A 615 -26.92 15.24 1.82
N PRO A 616 -27.18 16.07 2.85
CA PRO A 616 -28.29 15.84 3.76
C PRO A 616 -29.64 16.11 3.10
N GLU A 617 -30.70 15.46 3.55
CA GLU A 617 -32.07 15.84 3.15
C GLU A 617 -32.45 17.24 3.71
N ASP A 618 -31.90 17.61 4.86
CA ASP A 618 -32.14 18.90 5.50
C ASP A 618 -31.31 20.02 4.84
N GLY A 619 -31.97 20.82 4.00
CA GLY A 619 -31.37 21.98 3.36
C GLY A 619 -30.79 23.03 4.33
N SER A 620 -31.30 23.14 5.56
CA SER A 620 -30.73 24.05 6.56
C SER A 620 -29.39 23.56 7.08
N LEU A 621 -29.23 22.24 7.21
CA LEU A 621 -27.98 21.60 7.60
C LEU A 621 -26.94 21.72 6.47
N PHE A 622 -27.35 21.51 5.21
CA PHE A 622 -26.51 21.78 4.04
C PHE A 622 -25.98 23.22 4.04
N ARG A 623 -26.86 24.22 4.24
CA ARG A 623 -26.47 25.64 4.28
C ARG A 623 -25.51 25.95 5.41
N LYS A 624 -25.70 25.34 6.58
CA LYS A 624 -24.79 25.51 7.72
C LYS A 624 -23.39 25.00 7.37
N PHE A 625 -23.28 23.78 6.86
CA PHE A 625 -21.99 23.19 6.45
C PHE A 625 -21.36 23.97 5.30
N ALA A 626 -22.14 24.40 4.31
CA ALA A 626 -21.64 25.25 3.22
C ALA A 626 -21.07 26.57 3.73
N SER A 627 -21.70 27.20 4.73
CA SER A 627 -21.19 28.43 5.35
C SER A 627 -19.88 28.18 6.11
N GLN A 628 -19.81 27.12 6.92
CA GLN A 628 -18.60 26.76 7.68
C GLN A 628 -17.45 26.35 6.74
N GLY A 629 -17.76 25.63 5.66
CA GLY A 629 -16.80 25.28 4.62
C GLY A 629 -16.25 26.49 3.86
N LYS A 630 -17.08 27.52 3.67
CA LYS A 630 -16.64 28.80 3.10
C LYS A 630 -15.67 29.51 4.04
N GLU A 631 -15.96 29.56 5.34
CA GLU A 631 -15.04 30.10 6.34
C GLU A 631 -13.72 29.34 6.33
N LEU A 632 -13.74 28.01 6.34
CA LEU A 632 -12.55 27.16 6.21
C LEU A 632 -11.75 27.45 4.94
N ALA A 633 -12.41 27.51 3.78
CA ALA A 633 -11.74 27.81 2.52
C ALA A 633 -11.06 29.19 2.56
N GLN A 634 -11.74 30.21 3.08
CA GLN A 634 -11.20 31.56 3.25
C GLN A 634 -10.04 31.61 4.26
N LEU A 635 -10.10 30.85 5.34
CA LEU A 635 -9.00 30.72 6.31
C LEU A 635 -7.78 30.10 5.64
N HIS A 636 -7.96 29.03 4.86
CA HIS A 636 -6.85 28.27 4.28
C HIS A 636 -6.16 28.96 3.09
N ILE A 637 -6.87 29.80 2.34
CA ILE A 637 -6.25 30.70 1.35
C ILE A 637 -5.76 32.03 1.98
N LEU A 638 -5.92 32.20 3.29
CA LEU A 638 -5.57 33.40 4.04
C LEU A 638 -6.27 34.67 3.52
N ASP A 639 -7.58 34.60 3.27
CA ASP A 639 -8.44 35.73 2.86
C ASP A 639 -9.58 36.03 3.87
N HIS A 640 -9.62 35.31 4.99
CA HIS A 640 -10.66 35.50 6.00
C HIS A 640 -10.51 36.86 6.75
N PRO A 641 -11.62 37.59 7.03
CA PRO A 641 -11.58 38.89 7.71
C PRO A 641 -10.86 38.90 9.06
N ASP A 642 -11.01 37.85 9.86
CA ASP A 642 -10.39 37.75 11.20
C ASP A 642 -8.86 37.69 11.16
N LEU A 643 -8.29 37.37 10.00
CA LEU A 643 -6.84 37.37 9.79
C LEU A 643 -6.27 38.78 9.66
N GLY A 644 -7.10 39.83 9.62
CA GLY A 644 -6.67 41.23 9.66
C GLY A 644 -6.10 41.66 11.02
N SER A 645 -6.41 40.93 12.09
CA SER A 645 -5.86 41.13 13.43
C SER A 645 -5.69 39.79 14.13
N PRO A 646 -4.61 39.05 13.81
CA PRO A 646 -4.53 37.61 14.11
C PRO A 646 -4.41 37.27 15.60
N GLY A 647 -4.23 38.24 16.51
CA GLY A 647 -4.04 37.98 17.94
C GLY A 647 -2.70 37.34 18.32
N VAL A 648 -2.02 36.70 17.36
CA VAL A 648 -0.68 36.11 17.49
C VAL A 648 0.38 37.17 17.19
N GLN A 649 1.41 37.26 18.04
CA GLN A 649 2.46 38.28 17.95
C GLN A 649 3.84 37.67 18.19
N LEU A 650 4.84 38.19 17.47
CA LEU A 650 6.25 37.91 17.74
C LEU A 650 6.74 38.81 18.88
N HIS A 651 7.21 38.19 19.95
CA HIS A 651 7.79 38.82 21.13
C HIS A 651 9.29 38.53 21.21
N SER A 652 9.97 39.30 22.05
CA SER A 652 11.35 39.07 22.46
C SER A 652 11.41 38.97 23.99
N GLU A 653 12.36 38.20 24.53
CA GLU A 653 12.61 38.10 25.98
C GLU A 653 13.16 39.42 26.55
N GLU A 654 13.83 40.23 25.72
CA GLU A 654 14.25 41.60 26.05
C GLU A 654 13.42 42.64 25.27
N ASP A 655 12.97 43.72 25.92
CA ASP A 655 12.13 44.75 25.28
C ASP A 655 12.82 45.42 24.08
N GLY A 656 12.35 45.12 22.86
CA GLY A 656 12.61 45.90 21.65
C GLY A 656 13.84 45.51 20.80
N GLY A 657 14.40 44.31 20.96
CA GLY A 657 15.51 43.81 20.16
C GLY A 657 15.31 42.37 19.68
N GLY A 658 15.88 42.04 18.51
CA GLY A 658 15.89 40.70 17.92
C GLY A 658 16.25 40.74 16.43
N GLU A 659 17.00 39.74 15.96
CA GLU A 659 17.51 39.68 14.58
C GLU A 659 16.50 39.06 13.59
N ASN A 660 15.40 38.48 14.09
CA ASN A 660 14.38 37.73 13.35
C ASN A 660 14.95 36.53 12.55
N GLU A 661 16.17 36.12 12.83
CA GLU A 661 16.77 34.92 12.25
C GLU A 661 16.17 33.68 12.90
N VAL A 662 15.74 32.72 12.08
CA VAL A 662 15.29 31.42 12.55
C VAL A 662 16.51 30.51 12.71
N SER A 663 16.79 30.02 13.91
CA SER A 663 18.00 29.22 14.16
C SER A 663 17.74 27.72 14.22
N GLU A 664 18.76 26.92 13.87
CA GLU A 664 18.76 25.44 13.90
C GLU A 664 18.92 24.85 15.33
N SER A 665 18.94 25.72 16.37
CA SER A 665 19.32 25.52 17.79
C SER A 665 20.77 25.87 18.13
N THR A 666 21.01 26.48 19.30
CA THR A 666 22.37 26.60 19.86
C THR A 666 22.40 26.40 21.38
N GLY A 667 21.84 25.30 21.89
CA GLY A 667 22.08 24.83 23.27
C GLY A 667 21.38 23.51 23.67
N GLU A 668 21.90 22.83 24.71
CA GLU A 668 21.42 21.52 25.22
C GLU A 668 19.97 21.50 25.77
N TYR A 669 19.26 22.64 25.83
CA TYR A 669 17.94 22.78 26.48
C TYR A 669 16.86 23.49 25.66
N TYR A 670 17.09 23.75 24.37
CA TYR A 670 16.17 24.58 23.59
C TYR A 670 15.15 23.74 22.80
N ARG A 671 13.85 23.88 23.15
CA ARG A 671 12.73 23.37 22.34
C ARG A 671 12.14 24.53 21.54
N HIS A 672 11.84 24.31 20.26
CA HIS A 672 11.09 25.29 19.46
C HIS A 672 9.69 25.56 20.04
N TYR A 673 9.17 24.69 20.90
CA TYR A 673 7.86 24.86 21.50
C TYR A 673 7.90 24.66 23.03
N ASP A 674 7.35 25.62 23.76
CA ASP A 674 7.10 25.59 25.19
C ASP A 674 5.60 25.42 25.41
N GLU A 675 5.19 24.19 25.73
CA GLU A 675 3.79 23.77 25.93
C GLU A 675 3.16 24.47 27.14
N GLU A 676 3.90 24.66 28.25
CA GLU A 676 3.36 25.29 29.46
C GLU A 676 3.04 26.78 29.23
N LYS A 677 3.77 27.44 28.33
CA LYS A 677 3.59 28.87 28.03
C LYS A 677 2.87 29.14 26.71
N GLU A 678 2.56 28.11 25.92
CA GLU A 678 2.04 28.23 24.55
C GLU A 678 2.90 29.16 23.67
N ARG A 679 4.23 28.95 23.70
CA ARG A 679 5.21 29.77 22.98
C ARG A 679 5.96 28.96 21.92
N LEU A 680 5.97 29.49 20.70
CA LEU A 680 6.75 28.98 19.58
C LEU A 680 7.99 29.85 19.36
N TYR A 681 9.14 29.31 19.67
CA TYR A 681 10.44 29.95 19.71
C TYR A 681 11.16 29.83 18.35
N ILE A 682 11.51 30.97 17.74
CA ILE A 682 12.25 31.01 16.45
C ILE A 682 13.77 31.09 16.63
N ASN A 683 14.21 31.63 17.76
CA ASN A 683 15.59 31.70 18.22
C ASN A 683 15.60 31.92 19.76
N SER A 684 16.80 31.92 20.36
CA SER A 684 16.96 31.93 21.82
C SER A 684 16.23 33.06 22.56
N ASP A 685 15.91 34.15 21.86
CA ASP A 685 15.38 35.39 22.40
C ASP A 685 13.99 35.77 21.86
N GLN A 686 13.52 35.20 20.75
CA GLN A 686 12.26 35.59 20.09
C GLN A 686 11.29 34.42 19.91
N TYR A 687 10.01 34.69 20.15
CA TYR A 687 8.94 33.70 20.11
C TYR A 687 7.59 34.28 19.71
N PHE A 688 6.77 33.48 19.03
CA PHE A 688 5.35 33.72 18.87
C PHE A 688 4.61 33.27 20.12
N ALA A 689 3.76 34.14 20.68
CA ALA A 689 2.91 33.82 21.83
C ALA A 689 1.48 33.49 21.40
N SER A 690 0.75 32.79 22.27
CA SER A 690 -0.63 32.31 22.02
C SER A 690 -0.67 31.29 20.87
N VAL A 691 0.22 30.30 20.93
CA VAL A 691 0.26 29.17 20.00
C VAL A 691 -0.16 27.92 20.78
N PRO A 692 -1.45 27.54 20.76
CA PRO A 692 -1.93 26.31 21.40
C PRO A 692 -1.19 25.06 20.91
N GLN A 693 -1.16 24.02 21.75
CA GLN A 693 -0.42 22.79 21.45
C GLN A 693 -1.01 22.06 20.24
N ASP A 694 -2.34 21.96 20.18
CA ASP A 694 -3.05 21.35 19.06
C ASP A 694 -2.78 22.07 17.72
N VAL A 695 -2.51 23.38 17.74
CA VAL A 695 -2.07 24.15 16.56
C VAL A 695 -0.62 23.89 16.19
N TRP A 696 0.27 23.76 17.18
CA TRP A 696 1.67 23.38 16.95
C TRP A 696 1.79 21.97 16.35
N GLU A 697 0.94 21.05 16.80
CA GLU A 697 0.86 19.67 16.35
C GLU A 697 -0.06 19.48 15.15
N TYR A 698 -0.77 20.52 14.71
CA TYR A 698 -1.76 20.41 13.64
C TYR A 698 -1.13 19.98 12.31
N GLU A 699 -1.70 18.93 11.73
CA GLU A 699 -1.30 18.38 10.44
C GLU A 699 -2.42 18.51 9.42
N ILE A 700 -2.04 18.64 8.15
CA ILE A 700 -2.93 18.51 6.99
C ILE A 700 -2.28 17.50 6.08
N GLY A 701 -2.90 16.32 5.96
CA GLY A 701 -2.19 15.11 5.55
C GLY A 701 -1.01 14.83 6.49
N ASP A 702 0.08 14.30 5.98
CA ASP A 702 1.31 14.05 6.76
C ASP A 702 2.20 15.30 6.97
N ARG A 703 1.67 16.50 6.71
CA ARG A 703 2.43 17.76 6.78
C ARG A 703 2.16 18.49 8.10
N PRO A 704 3.12 18.52 9.04
CA PRO A 704 2.98 19.31 10.26
C PRO A 704 3.16 20.79 9.94
N VAL A 705 2.06 21.53 9.84
CA VAL A 705 2.00 22.83 9.16
C VAL A 705 2.95 23.86 9.79
N VAL A 706 2.85 24.06 11.10
CA VAL A 706 3.63 25.08 11.83
C VAL A 706 5.11 24.68 11.92
N LYS A 707 5.38 23.40 12.24
CA LYS A 707 6.74 22.83 12.32
C LYS A 707 7.47 22.98 10.98
N LYS A 708 6.82 22.55 9.90
CA LYS A 708 7.40 22.54 8.55
C LYS A 708 7.71 23.96 8.05
N TRP A 709 6.81 24.92 8.30
CA TRP A 709 7.01 26.32 7.90
C TRP A 709 8.27 26.94 8.53
N ILE A 710 8.52 26.65 9.81
CA ILE A 710 9.72 27.09 10.55
C ILE A 710 10.96 26.36 10.04
N GLN A 711 10.89 25.03 9.89
CA GLN A 711 12.00 24.22 9.38
C GLN A 711 12.49 24.70 8.01
N ASN A 712 11.58 25.02 7.10
CA ASN A 712 11.90 25.53 5.76
C ASN A 712 12.61 26.89 5.79
N ARG A 713 12.60 27.60 6.92
CA ARG A 713 13.16 28.94 7.10
C ARG A 713 14.35 28.98 8.05
N ILE A 714 14.87 27.83 8.48
CA ILE A 714 16.12 27.79 9.27
C ILE A 714 17.25 28.49 8.50
N GLY A 715 17.96 29.39 9.16
CA GLY A 715 18.98 30.26 8.58
C GLY A 715 18.43 31.49 7.83
N GLU A 716 17.11 31.66 7.77
CA GLU A 716 16.48 32.83 7.15
C GLU A 716 16.17 33.92 8.18
N THR A 717 16.31 35.17 7.76
CA THR A 717 15.80 36.32 8.50
C THR A 717 14.36 36.62 8.06
N LEU A 718 13.40 36.51 8.99
CA LEU A 718 12.00 36.76 8.69
C LEU A 718 11.74 38.24 8.39
N SER A 719 11.17 38.51 7.22
CA SER A 719 10.72 39.86 6.87
C SER A 719 9.40 40.21 7.56
N SER A 720 9.03 41.50 7.53
CA SER A 720 7.71 41.95 8.03
C SER A 720 6.52 41.27 7.31
N SER A 721 6.70 40.82 6.06
CA SER A 721 5.71 40.03 5.34
C SER A 721 5.63 38.60 5.86
N ASP A 722 6.77 37.98 6.16
CA ASP A 722 6.83 36.60 6.67
C ASP A 722 6.19 36.51 8.05
N ILE A 723 6.55 37.43 8.96
CA ILE A 723 5.96 37.50 10.31
C ILE A 723 4.45 37.66 10.22
N ARG A 724 3.95 38.61 9.40
CA ARG A 724 2.51 38.80 9.21
C ARG A 724 1.84 37.56 8.63
N LYS A 725 2.44 36.93 7.62
CA LYS A 725 1.90 35.70 7.01
C LYS A 725 1.81 34.59 8.05
N PHE A 726 2.86 34.39 8.83
CA PHE A 726 2.91 33.32 9.82
C PHE A 726 1.92 33.52 10.98
N CYS A 727 1.77 34.75 11.49
CA CYS A 727 0.69 35.07 12.44
C CYS A 727 -0.70 34.74 11.88
N ARG A 728 -0.94 35.00 10.58
CA ARG A 728 -2.21 34.66 9.93
C ARG A 728 -2.39 33.16 9.77
N ILE A 729 -1.32 32.40 9.51
CA ILE A 729 -1.37 30.93 9.44
C ILE A 729 -1.77 30.35 10.80
N ILE A 730 -1.09 30.76 11.88
CA ILE A 730 -1.40 30.29 13.24
C ILE A 730 -2.85 30.63 13.60
N ARG A 731 -3.28 31.86 13.32
CA ARG A 731 -4.68 32.26 13.56
C ARG A 731 -5.68 31.45 12.73
N ALA A 732 -5.35 31.17 11.46
CA ALA A 732 -6.20 30.37 10.60
C ALA A 732 -6.40 28.97 11.19
N LEU A 733 -5.33 28.32 11.66
CA LEU A 733 -5.39 27.00 12.30
C LEU A 733 -6.21 27.00 13.59
N ILE A 734 -6.08 28.03 14.45
CA ILE A 734 -6.92 28.17 15.66
C ILE A 734 -8.41 28.17 15.30
N GLU A 735 -8.80 28.96 14.30
CA GLU A 735 -10.19 29.05 13.85
C GLU A 735 -10.64 27.76 13.15
N THR A 736 -9.76 27.12 12.38
CA THR A 736 -10.03 25.81 11.76
C THR A 736 -10.40 24.76 12.80
N VAL A 737 -9.65 24.68 13.91
CA VAL A 737 -9.95 23.76 15.02
C VAL A 737 -11.33 24.04 15.60
N ALA A 738 -11.68 25.31 15.84
CA ALA A 738 -12.97 25.69 16.37
C ALA A 738 -14.13 25.31 15.43
N ILE A 739 -13.98 25.53 14.12
CA ILE A 739 -15.00 25.14 13.12
C ILE A 739 -15.15 23.62 13.04
N GLN A 740 -14.05 22.86 13.10
CA GLN A 740 -14.11 21.39 13.13
C GLN A 740 -14.95 20.87 14.31
N ASP A 741 -14.75 21.43 15.49
CA ASP A 741 -15.53 21.06 16.68
C ASP A 741 -17.04 21.37 16.54
N GLU A 742 -17.42 22.34 15.69
CA GLU A 742 -18.83 22.61 15.39
C GLU A 742 -19.40 21.69 14.31
N LEU A 743 -18.59 21.33 13.31
CA LEU A 743 -18.93 20.37 12.27
C LEU A 743 -19.22 18.99 12.89
N ASP A 744 -18.33 18.50 13.75
CA ASP A 744 -18.47 17.20 14.42
C ASP A 744 -19.76 17.10 15.24
N LYS A 745 -20.15 18.18 15.94
CA LYS A 745 -21.41 18.25 16.71
C LYS A 745 -22.66 18.13 15.85
N SER A 746 -22.54 18.37 14.55
CA SER A 746 -23.66 18.42 13.60
C SER A 746 -23.64 17.26 12.61
N TRP A 747 -22.61 16.41 12.62
CA TRP A 747 -22.37 15.34 11.65
C TRP A 747 -23.47 14.28 11.63
N GLU A 748 -23.93 13.84 12.80
CA GLU A 748 -24.93 12.77 12.96
C GLU A 748 -26.22 13.04 12.16
N GLY A 749 -26.60 14.32 12.01
CA GLY A 749 -27.77 14.72 11.23
C GLY A 749 -27.62 14.52 9.72
N ILE A 750 -26.40 14.55 9.18
CA ILE A 750 -26.11 14.29 7.76
C ILE A 750 -26.05 12.79 7.52
N GLU A 751 -25.31 12.07 8.36
CA GLU A 751 -25.08 10.64 8.23
C GLU A 751 -26.36 9.82 8.31
N SER A 752 -27.31 10.26 9.14
CA SER A 752 -28.58 9.53 9.34
C SER A 752 -29.59 9.72 8.21
N HIS A 753 -29.51 10.82 7.45
CA HIS A 753 -30.51 11.18 6.42
C HIS A 753 -29.84 11.93 5.26
N TYR A 754 -29.52 11.22 4.20
CA TYR A 754 -28.85 11.75 3.02
C TYR A 754 -29.62 11.46 1.73
N LEU A 755 -29.39 12.30 0.73
CA LEU A 755 -29.92 12.19 -0.63
C LEU A 755 -29.07 11.23 -1.47
N THR A 756 -29.73 10.51 -2.37
CA THR A 756 -29.08 9.76 -3.45
C THR A 756 -29.20 10.52 -4.77
N PHE A 757 -28.21 10.36 -5.64
CA PHE A 757 -28.14 11.07 -6.92
C PHE A 757 -28.06 10.09 -8.08
N GLU A 758 -28.89 10.30 -9.10
CA GLU A 758 -28.68 9.67 -10.41
C GLU A 758 -27.81 10.61 -11.25
N LEU A 759 -26.52 10.29 -11.34
CA LEU A 759 -25.57 11.01 -12.19
C LEU A 759 -25.35 10.16 -13.46
N GLU A 760 -25.61 10.73 -14.64
CA GLU A 760 -25.29 10.06 -15.90
C GLU A 760 -23.78 9.76 -15.94
N GLY A 761 -23.43 8.55 -16.43
CA GLY A 761 -22.06 8.04 -16.40
C GLY A 761 -21.06 9.07 -16.90
N GLN A 762 -20.04 9.36 -16.09
CA GLN A 762 -18.94 10.23 -16.49
C GLN A 762 -18.43 9.79 -17.85
N GLN A 763 -18.12 10.75 -18.73
CA GLN A 763 -17.28 10.44 -19.88
C GLN A 763 -15.95 9.91 -19.32
N THR A 764 -15.80 8.60 -19.27
CA THR A 764 -14.51 7.93 -19.18
C THR A 764 -13.76 8.26 -20.45
N LEU A 765 -12.99 9.34 -20.40
CA LEU A 765 -11.96 9.63 -21.40
C LEU A 765 -10.66 9.02 -20.88
N ASP A 766 -10.05 8.18 -21.73
CA ASP A 766 -8.81 7.46 -21.45
C ASP A 766 -7.75 8.36 -20.78
N ILE A 767 -7.23 7.91 -19.63
CA ILE A 767 -6.14 8.55 -18.87
C ILE A 767 -4.83 8.51 -19.66
#